data_AF-A0A7V4M703-F1
#
_entry.id   AF-A0A7V4M703-F1
#
_cell.length_a   1.000
_cell.length_b   1.000
_cell.length_c   1.000
_cell.angle_alpha   90.00
_cell.angle_beta   90.00
_cell.angle_gamma   90.00
#
_symmetry.space_group_name_H-M   'P 1'
#
loop_
_entity.id
_entity.type
_entity.pdbx_description
1 polymer ?
#
loop_
_entity_poly.entity_id
_entity_poly.type
_entity_poly.pdbx_seq_one_letter_code
_entity_poly.pdbx_strand_id
1 'polypeptide(L)'
;MKLRAALTVAAAAWLLVVGPSSVCPGAEPSPPPAEKSTFWFIPHTHWEGAVFITREDYLQTGLQNILRALKLLQADPSYRFTLDQACYVKPFLERYPEAEAAMRKFIAEGRLAIVGGMDVMPDCNMPSGESFVRQILYGKGFFREKLGVDVTTGWQLDTFGHHPQVPQIMASAGFTSFWFFRGVPSMETPSEFLWKGIDGSQIAAFWLPHGYSINYGSPARLPEFVEFIKGRFHMLDPQSRGSDRVGLAGADVSEPEEHVPGLVEQFNRQPNAPFHLRLGVPKDFEDVVSRRPDRPVLALDLNPIFQGAYSSRIELKQQQRELERLLTTAEKLAALGHWLGLPPDVAGLWRAWEPVLFNQTHDLASGVMTDRVYDDTQASYSFSKRLADELVESGLERVAAKIDTQGDGIPVVVWNTLGWSRTEAAEVDVGIADADVRDLVVVDHAGQPAQHQIVAAERYADGGLLRAKVAFIARDVPALGHAVYHLRPRRGGAATAVASPAKEPGVIENEHYRVTLNVASGAITTASTFPLPMRLAALHEELGRLIARYRPEAAAIEELFFARNARTALAVGHGRGVVLLALAQAGLAVYEYTPLQVKQAVAGYGRASKEQVQEMIRLLLSLDAAPQPDDAADAVAVALCHLQSARFNALIAGARAAG
;
A
#
# COMPACT_ATOMS: atom_id res chain seq x y z
N MET A 1 -1.39 2.96 -45.77
CA MET A 1 -2.38 2.04 -46.37
C MET A 1 -2.32 0.73 -45.61
N LYS A 2 -3.47 0.30 -45.09
CA LYS A 2 -3.82 -1.03 -44.58
C LYS A 2 -3.05 -1.58 -43.35
N LEU A 3 -3.87 -1.79 -42.31
CA LEU A 3 -3.78 -2.81 -41.25
C LEU A 3 -3.10 -4.11 -41.69
N ARG A 4 -2.49 -4.81 -40.73
CA ARG A 4 -2.66 -6.26 -40.62
C ARG A 4 -2.98 -6.67 -39.18
N ALA A 5 -4.11 -7.34 -39.06
CA ALA A 5 -4.56 -8.11 -37.91
C ALA A 5 -3.73 -9.39 -37.76
N ALA A 6 -3.79 -10.03 -36.60
CA ALA A 6 -3.57 -11.46 -36.46
C ALA A 6 -4.72 -12.07 -35.65
N LEU A 7 -5.49 -12.93 -36.32
CA LEU A 7 -6.50 -13.81 -35.76
C LEU A 7 -5.86 -15.20 -35.59
N THR A 8 -6.25 -15.89 -34.52
CA THR A 8 -5.89 -17.25 -34.10
C THR A 8 -6.31 -18.33 -35.10
N VAL A 9 -5.58 -19.47 -35.19
CA VAL A 9 -6.09 -20.87 -35.16
C VAL A 9 -4.94 -21.87 -34.90
N ALA A 10 -5.24 -22.91 -34.14
CA ALA A 10 -4.41 -23.99 -33.58
C ALA A 10 -4.05 -25.14 -34.56
N ALA A 11 -3.05 -25.96 -34.18
CA ALA A 11 -3.06 -27.42 -34.37
C ALA A 11 -2.02 -28.11 -33.45
N ALA A 12 -2.44 -29.22 -32.84
CA ALA A 12 -1.71 -30.04 -31.89
C ALA A 12 -0.82 -31.09 -32.56
N ALA A 13 0.20 -31.58 -31.85
CA ALA A 13 0.78 -32.91 -32.05
C ALA A 13 1.31 -33.46 -30.72
N TRP A 14 0.72 -34.58 -30.28
CA TRP A 14 1.15 -35.40 -29.14
C TRP A 14 2.18 -36.43 -29.63
N LEU A 15 3.20 -36.71 -28.82
CA LEU A 15 4.12 -37.84 -29.00
C LEU A 15 4.05 -38.72 -27.75
N LEU A 16 3.44 -39.89 -27.91
CA LEU A 16 3.32 -40.98 -26.94
C LEU A 16 4.55 -41.88 -27.08
N VAL A 17 5.23 -42.16 -25.96
CA VAL A 17 6.23 -43.24 -25.84
C VAL A 17 5.58 -44.37 -25.05
N VAL A 18 5.48 -45.54 -25.67
CA VAL A 18 4.98 -46.79 -25.07
C VAL A 18 6.18 -47.64 -24.65
N GLY A 19 6.25 -48.00 -23.37
CA GLY A 19 7.13 -49.05 -22.83
C GLY A 19 6.30 -50.26 -22.38
N PRO A 20 6.84 -51.50 -22.41
CA PRO A 20 6.03 -52.71 -22.31
C PRO A 20 5.68 -53.11 -20.88
N SER A 21 4.54 -53.78 -20.80
CA SER A 21 3.92 -54.43 -19.65
C SER A 21 4.70 -55.64 -19.13
N SER A 22 4.62 -55.91 -17.83
CA SER A 22 4.27 -57.24 -17.31
C SER A 22 4.11 -57.28 -15.77
N VAL A 23 3.26 -58.23 -15.37
CA VAL A 23 3.09 -58.90 -14.06
C VAL A 23 2.05 -58.32 -13.08
N CYS A 24 0.92 -59.04 -13.00
CA CYS A 24 -0.07 -58.99 -11.93
C CYS A 24 0.46 -59.58 -10.62
N PRO A 25 0.03 -59.07 -9.46
CA PRO A 25 -0.19 -59.87 -8.26
C PRO A 25 -1.68 -59.98 -7.92
N GLY A 26 -2.02 -61.09 -7.25
CA GLY A 26 -3.37 -61.53 -6.96
C GLY A 26 -4.17 -60.64 -6.01
N ALA A 27 -5.46 -60.96 -5.94
CA ALA A 27 -6.48 -60.25 -5.16
C ALA A 27 -6.11 -60.16 -3.67
N GLU A 28 -5.90 -58.94 -3.20
CA GLU A 28 -5.94 -58.61 -1.78
C GLU A 28 -7.39 -58.59 -1.27
N PRO A 29 -7.63 -58.93 0.01
CA PRO A 29 -8.96 -58.89 0.59
C PRO A 29 -9.54 -57.49 0.55
N SER A 30 -10.85 -57.40 0.29
CA SER A 30 -11.61 -56.15 0.21
C SER A 30 -11.35 -55.28 1.44
N PRO A 31 -10.99 -53.99 1.27
CA PRO A 31 -10.89 -53.09 2.41
C PRO A 31 -12.27 -52.97 3.08
N PRO A 32 -12.32 -52.70 4.39
CA PRO A 32 -13.58 -52.39 5.07
C PRO A 32 -14.29 -51.24 4.33
N PRO A 33 -15.63 -51.17 4.36
CA PRO A 33 -16.36 -50.12 3.65
C PRO A 33 -15.81 -48.76 4.08
N ALA A 34 -15.23 -48.04 3.12
CA ALA A 34 -14.66 -46.73 3.36
C ALA A 34 -15.73 -45.83 3.97
N GLU A 35 -15.40 -45.19 5.08
CA GLU A 35 -16.24 -44.14 5.65
C GLU A 35 -16.48 -43.09 4.56
N LYS A 36 -17.75 -42.77 4.27
CA LYS A 36 -18.09 -41.83 3.20
C LYS A 36 -17.41 -40.49 3.48
N SER A 37 -16.72 -39.94 2.48
CA SER A 37 -16.12 -38.60 2.57
C SER A 37 -17.16 -37.54 2.90
N THR A 38 -16.71 -36.41 3.47
CA THR A 38 -17.58 -35.26 3.71
C THR A 38 -17.24 -34.10 2.77
N PHE A 39 -18.28 -33.51 2.16
CA PHE A 39 -18.21 -32.21 1.51
C PHE A 39 -18.74 -31.14 2.46
N TRP A 40 -17.85 -30.30 2.96
CA TRP A 40 -18.16 -29.17 3.82
C TRP A 40 -18.63 -27.99 2.98
N PHE A 41 -19.93 -27.70 3.08
CA PHE A 41 -20.59 -26.56 2.46
C PHE A 41 -20.65 -25.45 3.51
N ILE A 42 -19.93 -24.34 3.30
CA ILE A 42 -19.80 -23.27 4.30
C ILE A 42 -20.54 -22.02 3.83
N PRO A 43 -21.75 -21.75 4.36
CA PRO A 43 -22.47 -20.52 4.07
C PRO A 43 -21.75 -19.31 4.64
N HIS A 44 -21.61 -18.26 3.84
CA HIS A 44 -21.05 -16.97 4.26
C HIS A 44 -21.62 -15.84 3.40
N THR A 45 -21.26 -14.61 3.73
CA THR A 45 -21.44 -13.44 2.85
C THR A 45 -20.17 -12.60 2.96
N HIS A 46 -19.60 -12.19 1.83
CA HIS A 46 -18.44 -11.29 1.82
C HIS A 46 -18.93 -9.84 1.70
N TRP A 47 -18.51 -8.95 2.60
CA TRP A 47 -18.92 -7.55 2.56
C TRP A 47 -17.80 -6.65 2.03
N GLU A 48 -18.10 -5.89 0.98
CA GLU A 48 -17.12 -5.13 0.17
C GLU A 48 -16.65 -3.82 0.81
N GLY A 49 -17.31 -3.33 1.87
CA GLY A 49 -17.01 -2.01 2.42
C GLY A 49 -17.62 -0.87 1.61
N ALA A 50 -16.93 -0.47 0.53
CA ALA A 50 -17.35 0.56 -0.41
C ALA A 50 -16.54 0.46 -1.72
N VAL A 51 -17.24 0.38 -2.87
CA VAL A 51 -16.62 0.13 -4.19
C VAL A 51 -17.49 0.75 -5.29
N PHE A 52 -18.60 0.08 -5.62
CA PHE A 52 -19.54 0.50 -6.65
C PHE A 52 -20.59 1.49 -6.11
N ILE A 53 -20.93 1.33 -4.84
CA ILE A 53 -21.86 2.16 -4.07
C ILE A 53 -21.21 2.56 -2.74
N THR A 54 -21.84 3.48 -2.02
CA THR A 54 -21.26 4.01 -0.77
C THR A 54 -21.31 2.98 0.35
N ARG A 55 -20.53 3.22 1.42
CA ARG A 55 -20.56 2.41 2.65
C ARG A 55 -21.98 2.23 3.18
N GLU A 56 -22.77 3.31 3.21
CA GLU A 56 -24.13 3.26 3.74
C GLU A 56 -25.06 2.44 2.84
N ASP A 57 -24.93 2.55 1.51
CA ASP A 57 -25.75 1.78 0.58
C ASP A 57 -25.44 0.27 0.71
N TYR A 58 -24.17 -0.11 0.85
CA TYR A 58 -23.80 -1.49 1.13
C TYR A 58 -24.32 -1.99 2.49
N LEU A 59 -24.37 -1.14 3.52
CA LEU A 59 -24.97 -1.50 4.81
C LEU A 59 -26.48 -1.75 4.67
N GLN A 60 -27.21 -0.96 3.87
CA GLN A 60 -28.65 -1.16 3.70
C GLN A 60 -28.99 -2.58 3.24
N THR A 61 -28.25 -3.12 2.27
CA THR A 61 -28.44 -4.50 1.79
C THR A 61 -27.79 -5.52 2.71
N GLY A 62 -26.52 -5.32 3.09
CA GLY A 62 -25.76 -6.29 3.87
C GLY A 62 -26.42 -6.61 5.21
N LEU A 63 -26.90 -5.60 5.95
CA LEU A 63 -27.53 -5.84 7.25
C LEU A 63 -28.77 -6.76 7.16
N GLN A 64 -29.49 -6.75 6.03
CA GLN A 64 -30.60 -7.68 5.80
C GLN A 64 -30.11 -9.13 5.61
N ASN A 65 -28.92 -9.34 5.04
CA ASN A 65 -28.32 -10.66 4.91
C ASN A 65 -28.01 -11.27 6.28
N ILE A 66 -27.54 -10.46 7.23
CA ILE A 66 -27.32 -10.90 8.62
C ILE A 66 -28.65 -11.31 9.27
N LEU A 67 -29.70 -10.50 9.14
CA LEU A 67 -31.03 -10.85 9.68
C LEU A 67 -31.57 -12.17 9.10
N ARG A 68 -31.42 -12.38 7.79
CA ARG A 68 -31.83 -13.63 7.13
C ARG A 68 -31.01 -14.83 7.61
N ALA A 69 -29.71 -14.68 7.81
CA ALA A 69 -28.86 -15.72 8.36
C ALA A 69 -29.29 -16.09 9.79
N LEU A 70 -29.59 -15.10 10.65
CA LEU A 70 -30.09 -15.34 12.01
C LEU A 70 -31.45 -16.04 12.01
N LYS A 71 -32.35 -15.69 11.09
CA LYS A 71 -33.63 -16.39 10.91
C LYS A 71 -33.43 -17.85 10.54
N LEU A 72 -32.50 -18.16 9.63
CA LEU A 72 -32.18 -19.55 9.26
C LEU A 72 -31.53 -20.32 10.41
N LEU A 73 -30.62 -19.69 11.16
CA LEU A 73 -30.04 -20.27 12.38
C LEU A 73 -31.11 -20.55 13.44
N GLN A 74 -32.15 -19.73 13.53
CA GLN A 74 -33.26 -19.99 14.44
C GLN A 74 -34.18 -21.12 13.95
N ALA A 75 -34.42 -21.19 12.63
CA ALA A 75 -35.38 -22.13 12.04
C ALA A 75 -34.83 -23.56 11.90
N ASP A 76 -33.54 -23.74 11.63
CA ASP A 76 -32.93 -25.04 11.36
C ASP A 76 -31.68 -25.28 12.22
N PRO A 77 -31.70 -26.27 13.17
CA PRO A 77 -30.57 -26.55 14.06
C PRO A 77 -29.31 -27.06 13.33
N SER A 78 -29.44 -27.57 12.11
CA SER A 78 -28.33 -27.99 11.27
C SER A 78 -27.67 -26.83 10.51
N TYR A 79 -28.35 -25.70 10.37
CA TYR A 79 -27.80 -24.54 9.65
C TYR A 79 -26.59 -23.95 10.36
N ARG A 80 -25.65 -23.47 9.54
CA ARG A 80 -24.37 -22.86 9.92
C ARG A 80 -24.14 -21.64 9.06
N PHE A 81 -23.48 -20.61 9.60
CA PHE A 81 -23.19 -19.39 8.86
C PHE A 81 -21.88 -18.75 9.32
N THR A 82 -21.21 -18.04 8.42
CA THR A 82 -19.93 -17.37 8.67
C THR A 82 -20.04 -15.87 8.34
N LEU A 83 -19.58 -15.02 9.27
CA LEU A 83 -19.50 -13.57 9.12
C LEU A 83 -18.07 -13.09 9.34
N ASP A 84 -17.65 -12.08 8.58
CA ASP A 84 -16.36 -11.41 8.70
C ASP A 84 -16.52 -9.91 9.01
N GLN A 85 -15.37 -9.25 9.23
CA GLN A 85 -15.20 -7.79 9.33
C GLN A 85 -15.99 -7.05 10.44
N ALA A 86 -15.27 -6.44 11.38
CA ALA A 86 -15.91 -5.66 12.44
C ALA A 86 -16.67 -4.44 11.89
N CYS A 87 -16.21 -3.82 10.80
CA CYS A 87 -16.84 -2.67 10.16
C CYS A 87 -18.25 -2.97 9.61
N TYR A 88 -18.57 -4.25 9.42
CA TYR A 88 -19.88 -4.74 8.97
C TYR A 88 -20.76 -5.17 10.15
N VAL A 89 -20.20 -5.93 11.09
CA VAL A 89 -20.94 -6.45 12.25
C VAL A 89 -21.23 -5.35 13.29
N LYS A 90 -20.35 -4.35 13.44
CA LYS A 90 -20.57 -3.26 14.39
C LYS A 90 -21.81 -2.42 14.06
N PRO A 91 -21.98 -1.88 12.83
CA PRO A 91 -23.21 -1.18 12.47
C PRO A 91 -24.46 -2.07 12.58
N PHE A 92 -24.34 -3.38 12.37
CA PHE A 92 -25.44 -4.32 12.59
C PHE A 92 -25.92 -4.30 14.04
N LEU A 93 -25.01 -4.48 15.00
CA LEU A 93 -25.37 -4.49 16.42
C LEU A 93 -25.80 -3.11 16.94
N GLU A 94 -25.33 -2.02 16.32
CA GLU A 94 -25.81 -0.67 16.64
C GLU A 94 -27.25 -0.43 16.18
N ARG A 95 -27.66 -1.01 15.04
CA ARG A 95 -29.02 -0.86 14.48
C ARG A 95 -30.01 -1.91 14.99
N TYR A 96 -29.52 -3.10 15.36
CA TYR A 96 -30.30 -4.24 15.85
C TYR A 96 -29.71 -4.79 17.15
N PRO A 97 -29.66 -3.99 18.24
CA PRO A 97 -29.04 -4.41 19.50
C PRO A 97 -29.69 -5.67 20.11
N GLU A 98 -30.96 -5.93 19.83
CA GLU A 98 -31.68 -7.14 20.25
C GLU A 98 -31.10 -8.43 19.64
N ALA A 99 -30.39 -8.35 18.51
CA ALA A 99 -29.78 -9.50 17.85
C ALA A 99 -28.52 -10.01 18.57
N GLU A 100 -27.89 -9.20 19.44
CA GLU A 100 -26.64 -9.55 20.13
C GLU A 100 -26.78 -10.87 20.90
N ALA A 101 -27.88 -11.05 21.64
CA ALA A 101 -28.09 -12.24 22.47
C ALA A 101 -28.22 -13.52 21.62
N ALA A 102 -28.90 -13.41 20.46
CA ALA A 102 -29.04 -14.51 19.52
C ALA A 102 -27.70 -14.85 18.86
N MET A 103 -26.92 -13.85 18.44
CA MET A 103 -25.58 -14.05 17.89
C MET A 103 -24.66 -14.75 18.90
N ARG A 104 -24.58 -14.26 20.14
CA ARG A 104 -23.78 -14.90 21.21
C ARG A 104 -24.18 -16.36 21.42
N LYS A 105 -25.48 -16.65 21.44
CA LYS A 105 -25.99 -18.02 21.53
C LYS A 105 -25.49 -18.89 20.37
N PHE A 106 -25.68 -18.45 19.12
CA PHE A 106 -25.27 -19.25 17.96
C PHE A 106 -23.75 -19.38 17.83
N ILE A 107 -22.98 -18.39 18.29
CA ILE A 107 -21.52 -18.49 18.39
C ILE A 107 -21.13 -19.55 19.42
N ALA A 108 -21.73 -19.54 20.61
CA ALA A 108 -21.46 -20.53 21.65
C ALA A 108 -21.85 -21.96 21.23
N GLU A 109 -22.90 -22.10 20.41
CA GLU A 109 -23.30 -23.37 19.79
C GLU A 109 -22.37 -23.83 18.65
N GLY A 110 -21.41 -23.01 18.22
CA GLY A 110 -20.53 -23.28 17.08
C GLY A 110 -21.25 -23.19 15.73
N ARG A 111 -22.37 -22.47 15.66
CA ARG A 111 -23.24 -22.39 14.48
C ARG A 111 -23.11 -21.11 13.69
N LEU A 112 -22.73 -20.03 14.36
CA LEU A 112 -22.32 -18.78 13.74
C LEU A 112 -20.81 -18.61 13.99
N ALA A 113 -20.01 -18.59 12.93
CA ALA A 113 -18.59 -18.30 13.03
C ALA A 113 -18.33 -16.82 12.73
N ILE A 114 -17.55 -16.18 13.61
CA ILE A 114 -16.94 -14.88 13.35
C ILE A 114 -15.49 -15.13 12.91
N VAL A 115 -15.12 -14.66 11.73
CA VAL A 115 -13.80 -14.87 11.11
C VAL A 115 -13.17 -13.54 10.66
N GLY A 116 -11.94 -13.58 10.19
CA GLY A 116 -11.16 -12.41 9.78
C GLY A 116 -10.49 -11.72 10.96
N GLY A 117 -11.27 -11.34 11.97
CA GLY A 117 -10.75 -10.73 13.21
C GLY A 117 -10.10 -9.36 13.01
N MET A 118 -10.38 -8.70 11.89
CA MET A 118 -9.89 -7.37 11.53
C MET A 118 -11.06 -6.38 11.41
N ASP A 119 -10.78 -5.07 11.34
CA ASP A 119 -11.84 -4.07 11.10
C ASP A 119 -12.48 -4.30 9.73
N VAL A 120 -11.65 -4.29 8.69
CA VAL A 120 -12.02 -4.62 7.31
C VAL A 120 -11.27 -5.86 6.83
N MET A 121 -11.48 -6.24 5.57
CA MET A 121 -10.57 -7.14 4.83
C MET A 121 -9.52 -6.27 4.09
N PRO A 122 -8.39 -5.93 4.73
CA PRO A 122 -7.46 -4.95 4.17
C PRO A 122 -6.68 -5.51 2.99
N ASP A 123 -6.22 -4.60 2.12
CA ASP A 123 -5.09 -4.90 1.26
C ASP A 123 -3.89 -5.37 2.10
N CYS A 124 -3.21 -6.44 1.69
CA CYS A 124 -2.12 -7.01 2.47
C CYS A 124 -0.74 -6.39 2.18
N ASN A 125 -0.62 -5.50 1.20
CA ASN A 125 0.69 -5.04 0.72
C ASN A 125 0.94 -3.54 0.95
N MET A 126 -0.11 -2.72 0.94
CA MET A 126 -0.03 -1.27 1.08
C MET A 126 0.00 -0.78 2.53
N PRO A 127 -0.83 -1.28 3.46
CA PRO A 127 -0.82 -0.84 4.84
C PRO A 127 0.54 -1.12 5.51
N SER A 128 0.96 -0.21 6.38
CA SER A 128 2.13 -0.47 7.25
C SER A 128 1.86 -1.65 8.20
N GLY A 129 2.94 -2.22 8.75
CA GLY A 129 2.81 -3.22 9.81
C GLY A 129 1.99 -2.73 11.01
N GLU A 130 2.15 -1.45 11.38
CA GLU A 130 1.36 -0.80 12.44
C GLU A 130 -0.15 -0.76 12.10
N SER A 131 -0.50 -0.44 10.85
CA SER A 131 -1.88 -0.50 10.39
C SER A 131 -2.43 -1.93 10.46
N PHE A 132 -1.66 -2.92 10.03
CA PHE A 132 -2.04 -4.34 10.14
C PHE A 132 -2.32 -4.77 11.58
N VAL A 133 -1.47 -4.34 12.51
CA VAL A 133 -1.68 -4.59 13.94
C VAL A 133 -2.95 -3.90 14.45
N ARG A 134 -3.25 -2.67 14.00
CA ARG A 134 -4.46 -1.94 14.40
C ARG A 134 -5.75 -2.54 13.84
N GLN A 135 -5.71 -3.04 12.60
CA GLN A 135 -6.81 -3.82 12.00
C GLN A 135 -7.20 -4.96 12.95
N ILE A 136 -6.20 -5.75 13.38
CA ILE A 136 -6.40 -6.89 14.27
C ILE A 136 -6.81 -6.47 15.68
N LEU A 137 -6.10 -5.49 16.26
CA LEU A 137 -6.34 -5.02 17.62
C LEU A 137 -7.78 -4.54 17.77
N TYR A 138 -8.26 -3.74 16.81
CA TYR A 138 -9.63 -3.27 16.81
C TYR A 138 -10.62 -4.39 16.49
N GLY A 139 -10.41 -5.14 15.40
CA GLY A 139 -11.34 -6.18 14.97
C GLY A 139 -11.56 -7.24 16.06
N LYS A 140 -10.48 -7.87 16.55
CA LYS A 140 -10.55 -8.83 17.65
C LYS A 140 -11.06 -8.19 18.94
N GLY A 141 -10.64 -6.97 19.25
CA GLY A 141 -11.08 -6.24 20.44
C GLY A 141 -12.60 -6.06 20.47
N PHE A 142 -13.18 -5.56 19.37
CA PHE A 142 -14.61 -5.40 19.20
C PHE A 142 -15.35 -6.73 19.41
N PHE A 143 -14.95 -7.81 18.73
CA PHE A 143 -15.63 -9.10 18.85
C PHE A 143 -15.51 -9.71 20.25
N ARG A 144 -14.36 -9.53 20.92
CA ARG A 144 -14.17 -10.00 22.29
C ARG A 144 -15.09 -9.27 23.26
N GLU A 145 -15.17 -7.94 23.16
CA GLU A 145 -16.01 -7.13 24.05
C GLU A 145 -17.51 -7.33 23.75
N LYS A 146 -17.90 -7.27 22.48
CA LYS A 146 -19.31 -7.23 22.06
C LYS A 146 -19.95 -8.58 21.84
N LEU A 147 -19.19 -9.63 21.54
CA LEU A 147 -19.73 -10.97 21.31
C LEU A 147 -19.09 -12.04 22.20
N GLY A 148 -18.04 -11.71 22.97
CA GLY A 148 -17.39 -12.67 23.87
C GLY A 148 -16.58 -13.73 23.13
N VAL A 149 -16.18 -13.46 21.89
CA VAL A 149 -15.45 -14.41 21.04
C VAL A 149 -14.05 -13.88 20.72
N ASP A 150 -13.04 -14.73 20.87
CA ASP A 150 -11.70 -14.46 20.33
C ASP A 150 -11.57 -15.11 18.95
N VAL A 151 -11.43 -14.28 17.92
CA VAL A 151 -11.39 -14.76 16.52
C VAL A 151 -10.05 -15.42 16.23
N THR A 152 -10.05 -16.68 15.80
CA THR A 152 -8.83 -17.46 15.51
C THR A 152 -8.64 -17.80 14.03
N THR A 153 -9.64 -17.53 13.19
CA THR A 153 -9.59 -17.81 11.75
C THR A 153 -9.34 -16.52 10.98
N GLY A 154 -8.16 -16.40 10.37
CA GLY A 154 -7.85 -15.32 9.43
C GLY A 154 -8.61 -15.54 8.11
N TRP A 155 -9.10 -14.46 7.52
CA TRP A 155 -10.05 -14.52 6.40
C TRP A 155 -9.76 -13.38 5.41
N GLN A 156 -9.12 -13.71 4.29
CA GLN A 156 -8.67 -12.78 3.25
C GLN A 156 -9.08 -13.34 1.88
N LEU A 157 -10.39 -13.37 1.65
CA LEU A 157 -10.98 -14.06 0.50
C LEU A 157 -10.73 -13.31 -0.81
N ASP A 158 -10.74 -11.98 -0.81
CA ASP A 158 -10.61 -11.22 -2.06
C ASP A 158 -9.38 -10.31 -2.14
N THR A 159 -8.49 -10.40 -1.16
CA THR A 159 -7.31 -9.55 -1.08
C THR A 159 -6.27 -9.82 -2.18
N PHE A 160 -5.63 -8.75 -2.67
CA PHE A 160 -4.78 -8.75 -3.87
C PHE A 160 -3.33 -9.19 -3.59
N GLY A 161 -3.19 -10.42 -3.09
CA GLY A 161 -1.91 -11.02 -2.73
C GLY A 161 -1.64 -10.93 -1.24
N HIS A 162 -0.63 -11.66 -0.77
CA HIS A 162 -0.33 -11.78 0.66
C HIS A 162 1.18 -11.87 0.88
N HIS A 163 1.74 -10.91 1.62
CA HIS A 163 3.17 -10.86 1.90
C HIS A 163 3.61 -12.00 2.85
N PRO A 164 4.86 -12.48 2.76
CA PRO A 164 5.32 -13.67 3.48
C PRO A 164 5.54 -13.47 4.99
N GLN A 165 5.15 -12.32 5.55
CA GLN A 165 5.16 -12.07 6.99
C GLN A 165 3.77 -12.26 7.64
N VAL A 166 2.71 -12.46 6.84
CA VAL A 166 1.37 -12.77 7.35
C VAL A 166 1.37 -13.93 8.37
N PRO A 167 2.07 -15.06 8.18
CA PRO A 167 2.11 -16.12 9.19
C PRO A 167 2.57 -15.66 10.57
N GLN A 168 3.60 -14.82 10.63
CA GLN A 168 4.14 -14.28 11.88
C GLN A 168 3.12 -13.37 12.57
N ILE A 169 2.54 -12.43 11.83
CA ILE A 169 1.60 -11.44 12.37
C ILE A 169 0.35 -12.16 12.91
N MET A 170 -0.20 -13.07 12.13
CA MET A 170 -1.40 -13.82 12.48
C MET A 170 -1.14 -14.72 13.70
N ALA A 171 -0.06 -15.49 13.71
CA ALA A 171 0.27 -16.35 14.85
C ALA A 171 0.50 -15.53 16.14
N SER A 172 1.20 -14.39 16.05
CA SER A 172 1.44 -13.50 17.18
C SER A 172 0.16 -12.90 17.76
N ALA A 173 -0.89 -12.76 16.94
CA ALA A 173 -2.21 -12.29 17.35
C ALA A 173 -3.19 -13.43 17.76
N GLY A 174 -2.69 -14.67 17.85
CA GLY A 174 -3.48 -15.82 18.29
C GLY A 174 -4.39 -16.42 17.21
N PHE A 175 -4.16 -16.13 15.92
CA PHE A 175 -4.82 -16.86 14.84
C PHE A 175 -4.20 -18.24 14.66
N THR A 176 -5.03 -19.23 14.36
CA THR A 176 -4.63 -20.64 14.15
C THR A 176 -4.71 -21.06 12.70
N SER A 177 -5.50 -20.35 11.89
CA SER A 177 -5.72 -20.64 10.48
C SER A 177 -5.81 -19.36 9.65
N PHE A 178 -5.57 -19.49 8.35
CA PHE A 178 -5.65 -18.40 7.38
C PHE A 178 -6.29 -18.89 6.07
N TRP A 179 -7.44 -18.32 5.72
CA TRP A 179 -8.19 -18.65 4.52
C TRP A 179 -8.06 -17.57 3.46
N PHE A 180 -7.78 -17.96 2.23
CA PHE A 180 -7.53 -17.02 1.14
C PHE A 180 -7.76 -17.64 -0.24
N PHE A 181 -8.02 -16.81 -1.23
CA PHE A 181 -8.24 -17.24 -2.62
C PHE A 181 -7.02 -16.96 -3.51
N ARG A 182 -6.45 -15.76 -3.41
CA ARG A 182 -5.59 -15.21 -4.45
C ARG A 182 -4.09 -15.35 -4.11
N GLY A 183 -3.26 -15.51 -5.14
CA GLY A 183 -1.80 -15.33 -5.05
C GLY A 183 -0.97 -16.60 -5.08
N VAL A 184 -1.62 -17.77 -5.03
CA VAL A 184 -0.91 -19.04 -5.17
C VAL A 184 -0.31 -19.15 -6.59
N PRO A 185 1.00 -19.46 -6.72
CA PRO A 185 1.70 -19.38 -7.99
C PRO A 185 1.43 -20.56 -8.94
N SER A 186 0.87 -21.67 -8.43
CA SER A 186 0.63 -22.89 -9.22
C SER A 186 -0.65 -23.61 -8.79
N MET A 187 -1.40 -24.11 -9.78
CA MET A 187 -2.58 -24.97 -9.56
C MET A 187 -2.23 -26.35 -9.00
N GLU A 188 -0.94 -26.72 -8.97
CA GLU A 188 -0.46 -27.96 -8.34
C GLU A 188 -0.28 -27.82 -6.82
N THR A 189 -0.40 -26.60 -6.30
CA THR A 189 -0.31 -26.34 -4.85
C THR A 189 -1.47 -27.04 -4.14
N PRO A 190 -1.23 -27.73 -3.01
CA PRO A 190 -2.34 -28.28 -2.23
C PRO A 190 -3.22 -27.16 -1.66
N SER A 191 -4.52 -27.40 -1.56
CA SER A 191 -5.47 -26.45 -0.95
C SER A 191 -5.24 -26.29 0.56
N GLU A 192 -4.62 -27.28 1.21
CA GLU A 192 -4.28 -27.23 2.63
C GLU A 192 -2.78 -27.43 2.85
N PHE A 193 -2.14 -26.49 3.56
CA PHE A 193 -0.71 -26.57 3.90
C PHE A 193 -0.38 -25.76 5.16
N LEU A 194 0.82 -25.95 5.70
CA LEU A 194 1.38 -25.07 6.73
C LEU A 194 2.19 -23.97 6.02
N TRP A 195 1.71 -22.73 6.07
CA TRP A 195 2.41 -21.60 5.48
C TRP A 195 3.48 -21.07 6.43
N LYS A 196 4.74 -21.16 6.01
CA LYS A 196 5.90 -20.71 6.77
C LYS A 196 6.27 -19.28 6.40
N GLY A 197 6.28 -18.39 7.41
CA GLY A 197 6.70 -17.01 7.28
C GLY A 197 8.22 -16.85 7.23
N ILE A 198 8.67 -15.64 6.89
CA ILE A 198 10.09 -15.29 6.79
C ILE A 198 10.87 -15.42 8.11
N ASP A 199 10.19 -15.36 9.26
CA ASP A 199 10.76 -15.56 10.59
C ASP A 199 10.75 -17.03 11.04
N GLY A 200 10.14 -17.92 10.25
CA GLY A 200 9.97 -19.33 10.56
C GLY A 200 8.67 -19.70 11.28
N SER A 201 7.84 -18.71 11.66
CA SER A 201 6.48 -18.95 12.17
C SER A 201 5.64 -19.69 11.13
N GLN A 202 4.69 -20.51 11.58
CA GLN A 202 3.83 -21.29 10.69
C GLN A 202 2.35 -21.12 11.07
N ILE A 203 1.48 -21.05 10.07
CA ILE A 203 0.02 -21.04 10.24
C ILE A 203 -0.63 -22.04 9.29
N ALA A 204 -1.74 -22.66 9.70
CA ALA A 204 -2.52 -23.52 8.81
C ALA A 204 -3.20 -22.67 7.73
N ALA A 205 -2.86 -22.90 6.48
CA ALA A 205 -3.32 -22.14 5.34
C ALA A 205 -4.33 -22.96 4.52
N PHE A 206 -5.45 -22.32 4.19
CA PHE A 206 -6.58 -22.89 3.45
C PHE A 206 -6.79 -22.06 2.18
N TRP A 207 -6.22 -22.56 1.10
CA TRP A 207 -6.34 -21.96 -0.22
C TRP A 207 -7.62 -22.44 -0.93
N LEU A 208 -8.35 -21.50 -1.53
CA LEU A 208 -9.61 -21.75 -2.25
C LEU A 208 -9.38 -21.72 -3.78
N PRO A 209 -8.89 -22.80 -4.43
CA PRO A 209 -8.44 -22.78 -5.83
C PRO A 209 -9.49 -22.34 -6.86
N HIS A 210 -10.76 -22.48 -6.53
CA HIS A 210 -11.89 -22.18 -7.42
C HIS A 210 -12.78 -21.03 -6.91
N GLY A 211 -12.22 -20.18 -6.05
CA GLY A 211 -12.90 -19.02 -5.51
C GLY A 211 -13.76 -19.31 -4.29
N TYR A 212 -14.15 -18.24 -3.60
CA TYR A 212 -15.02 -18.30 -2.44
C TYR A 212 -16.50 -18.44 -2.79
N SER A 213 -16.89 -18.36 -4.06
CA SER A 213 -18.28 -18.48 -4.52
C SER A 213 -18.64 -19.81 -5.15
N ILE A 214 -17.78 -20.82 -5.04
CA ILE A 214 -17.91 -22.11 -5.74
C ILE A 214 -19.28 -22.79 -5.55
N ASN A 215 -19.85 -22.68 -4.35
CA ASN A 215 -21.13 -23.32 -4.00
C ASN A 215 -22.32 -22.35 -3.97
N TYR A 216 -22.10 -21.05 -4.17
CA TYR A 216 -23.16 -20.05 -4.19
C TYR A 216 -23.97 -20.09 -5.49
N GLY A 217 -25.26 -19.75 -5.42
CA GLY A 217 -26.17 -19.80 -6.56
C GLY A 217 -26.55 -21.24 -6.93
N SER A 218 -26.70 -22.07 -5.91
CA SER A 218 -27.04 -23.49 -6.06
C SER A 218 -28.48 -23.66 -6.57
N PRO A 219 -28.77 -24.65 -7.43
CA PRO A 219 -30.12 -24.85 -7.94
C PRO A 219 -31.13 -25.19 -6.83
N ALA A 220 -32.35 -24.64 -6.91
CA ALA A 220 -33.40 -24.87 -5.92
C ALA A 220 -34.15 -26.21 -6.10
N ARG A 221 -33.87 -26.98 -7.17
CA ARG A 221 -34.49 -28.28 -7.45
C ARG A 221 -33.49 -29.41 -7.20
N LEU A 222 -33.91 -30.42 -6.43
CA LEU A 222 -33.05 -31.51 -5.96
C LEU A 222 -32.20 -32.17 -7.06
N PRO A 223 -32.72 -32.57 -8.25
CA PRO A 223 -31.88 -33.22 -9.26
C PRO A 223 -30.74 -32.33 -9.77
N GLU A 224 -31.01 -31.03 -9.92
CA GLU A 224 -30.03 -30.06 -10.39
C GLU A 224 -29.02 -29.73 -9.29
N PHE A 225 -29.49 -29.61 -8.04
CA PHE A 225 -28.64 -29.43 -6.87
C PHE A 225 -27.67 -30.60 -6.68
N VAL A 226 -28.14 -31.84 -6.86
CA VAL A 226 -27.31 -33.05 -6.76
C VAL A 226 -26.18 -33.03 -7.78
N GLU A 227 -26.49 -32.75 -9.05
CA GLU A 227 -25.47 -32.69 -10.10
C GLU A 227 -24.52 -31.51 -9.90
N PHE A 228 -25.03 -30.37 -9.46
CA PHE A 228 -24.23 -29.20 -9.11
C PHE A 228 -23.19 -29.53 -8.02
N ILE A 229 -23.63 -30.07 -6.88
CA ILE A 229 -22.78 -30.38 -5.73
C ILE A 229 -21.78 -31.49 -6.05
N LYS A 230 -22.18 -32.54 -6.79
CA LYS A 230 -21.26 -33.58 -7.25
C LYS A 230 -20.17 -33.01 -8.16
N GLY A 231 -20.55 -32.13 -9.08
CA GLY A 231 -19.60 -31.44 -9.96
C GLY A 231 -18.59 -30.61 -9.17
N ARG A 232 -19.04 -29.84 -8.17
CA ARG A 232 -18.15 -29.04 -7.30
C ARG A 232 -17.22 -29.89 -6.45
N PHE A 233 -17.72 -31.00 -5.91
CA PHE A 233 -16.91 -31.94 -5.14
C PHE A 233 -15.72 -32.46 -5.96
N HIS A 234 -15.99 -32.97 -7.18
CA HIS A 234 -14.95 -33.51 -8.05
C HIS A 234 -14.01 -32.44 -8.61
N MET A 235 -14.50 -31.22 -8.81
CA MET A 235 -13.67 -30.11 -9.27
C MET A 235 -12.52 -29.80 -8.28
N LEU A 236 -12.71 -30.08 -6.98
CA LEU A 236 -11.73 -29.83 -5.93
C LEU A 236 -10.70 -30.97 -5.76
N ASP A 237 -10.87 -32.11 -6.45
CA ASP A 237 -9.99 -33.28 -6.32
C ASP A 237 -8.50 -32.98 -6.59
N PRO A 238 -8.11 -32.17 -7.59
CA PRO A 238 -6.69 -32.00 -7.92
C PRO A 238 -5.84 -31.33 -6.82
N GLN A 239 -6.44 -30.46 -6.00
CA GLN A 239 -5.72 -29.71 -4.94
C GLN A 239 -5.90 -30.31 -3.54
N SER A 240 -6.94 -31.12 -3.34
CA SER A 240 -7.31 -31.59 -2.01
C SER A 240 -6.43 -32.73 -1.51
N ARG A 241 -6.00 -32.66 -0.24
CA ARG A 241 -5.17 -33.69 0.39
C ARG A 241 -5.98 -34.52 1.40
N GLY A 242 -6.83 -35.43 0.93
CA GLY A 242 -7.62 -36.31 1.79
C GLY A 242 -8.93 -36.77 1.15
N SER A 243 -9.82 -37.35 1.95
CA SER A 243 -11.17 -37.74 1.53
C SER A 243 -12.13 -36.56 1.45
N ASP A 244 -12.01 -35.62 2.40
CA ASP A 244 -12.95 -34.51 2.56
C ASP A 244 -12.64 -33.34 1.63
N ARG A 245 -13.68 -32.60 1.27
CA ARG A 245 -13.62 -31.38 0.46
C ARG A 245 -14.30 -30.23 1.18
N VAL A 246 -13.92 -29.00 0.88
CA VAL A 246 -14.59 -27.81 1.37
C VAL A 246 -14.92 -26.86 0.22
N GLY A 247 -16.10 -26.26 0.26
CA GLY A 247 -16.52 -25.25 -0.69
C GLY A 247 -17.34 -24.17 0.00
N LEU A 248 -16.93 -22.93 -0.20
CA LEU A 248 -17.62 -21.78 0.34
C LEU A 248 -18.87 -21.47 -0.49
N ALA A 249 -19.95 -21.11 0.20
CA ALA A 249 -21.28 -20.88 -0.34
C ALA A 249 -21.77 -19.48 0.03
N GLY A 250 -21.16 -18.50 -0.60
CA GLY A 250 -21.48 -17.08 -0.52
C GLY A 250 -20.74 -16.36 -1.64
N ALA A 251 -21.05 -15.10 -1.84
CA ALA A 251 -20.37 -14.19 -2.75
C ALA A 251 -20.45 -12.76 -2.19
N ASP A 252 -20.00 -11.80 -2.98
CA ASP A 252 -20.04 -10.36 -2.68
C ASP A 252 -21.47 -9.92 -2.36
N VAL A 253 -21.68 -9.51 -1.11
CA VAL A 253 -22.95 -9.02 -0.53
C VAL A 253 -24.12 -9.97 -0.80
N SER A 254 -23.83 -11.27 -0.81
CA SER A 254 -24.78 -12.33 -1.13
C SER A 254 -25.83 -12.59 -0.05
N GLU A 255 -27.03 -12.93 -0.49
CA GLU A 255 -28.13 -13.34 0.38
C GLU A 255 -27.97 -14.81 0.81
N PRO A 256 -28.25 -15.18 2.07
CA PRO A 256 -28.30 -16.58 2.48
C PRO A 256 -29.36 -17.38 1.70
N GLU A 257 -28.97 -18.53 1.13
CA GLU A 257 -29.86 -19.37 0.32
C GLU A 257 -30.81 -20.21 1.19
N GLU A 258 -32.07 -19.77 1.35
CA GLU A 258 -33.07 -20.42 2.22
C GLU A 258 -33.41 -21.87 1.82
N HIS A 259 -33.22 -22.26 0.55
CA HIS A 259 -33.52 -23.61 0.05
C HIS A 259 -32.45 -24.65 0.40
N VAL A 260 -31.23 -24.23 0.71
CA VAL A 260 -30.07 -25.12 0.88
C VAL A 260 -30.25 -26.14 2.00
N PRO A 261 -30.71 -25.79 3.23
CA PRO A 261 -30.75 -26.77 4.33
C PRO A 261 -31.63 -27.99 4.02
N GLY A 262 -32.81 -27.74 3.46
CA GLY A 262 -33.72 -28.81 3.03
C GLY A 262 -33.17 -29.66 1.89
N LEU A 263 -32.40 -29.07 0.96
CA LEU A 263 -31.76 -29.84 -0.12
C LEU A 263 -30.55 -30.63 0.36
N VAL A 264 -29.79 -30.14 1.35
CA VAL A 264 -28.69 -30.90 1.98
C VAL A 264 -29.25 -32.14 2.69
N GLU A 265 -30.35 -32.00 3.42
CA GLU A 265 -31.02 -33.13 4.06
C GLU A 265 -31.50 -34.16 3.02
N GLN A 266 -32.17 -33.70 1.95
CA GLN A 266 -32.64 -34.56 0.86
C GLN A 266 -31.47 -35.22 0.10
N PHE A 267 -30.36 -34.50 -0.10
CA PHE A 267 -29.14 -35.04 -0.69
C PHE A 267 -28.65 -36.26 0.11
N ASN A 268 -28.51 -36.09 1.42
CA ASN A 268 -27.99 -37.13 2.31
C ASN A 268 -28.93 -38.33 2.48
N ARG A 269 -30.25 -38.15 2.27
CA ARG A 269 -31.23 -39.25 2.31
C ARG A 269 -31.21 -40.15 1.06
N GLN A 270 -30.56 -39.73 -0.02
CA GLN A 270 -30.48 -40.55 -1.22
C GLN A 270 -29.65 -41.82 -0.95
N PRO A 271 -30.16 -43.02 -1.29
CA PRO A 271 -29.45 -44.28 -1.05
C PRO A 271 -28.04 -44.33 -1.66
N ASN A 272 -27.85 -43.64 -2.78
CA ASN A 272 -26.63 -43.59 -3.57
C ASN A 272 -25.88 -42.25 -3.46
N ALA A 273 -26.12 -41.45 -2.42
CA ALA A 273 -25.34 -40.23 -2.18
C ALA A 273 -23.83 -40.58 -2.11
N PRO A 274 -22.98 -39.99 -2.99
CA PRO A 274 -21.57 -40.41 -3.12
C PRO A 274 -20.70 -39.99 -1.93
N PHE A 275 -21.12 -38.97 -1.18
CA PHE A 275 -20.46 -38.44 0.01
C PHE A 275 -21.53 -37.87 0.95
N HIS A 276 -21.13 -37.48 2.16
CA HIS A 276 -21.96 -36.69 3.07
C HIS A 276 -21.83 -35.21 2.74
N LEU A 277 -22.94 -34.52 2.48
CA LEU A 277 -22.95 -33.07 2.35
C LEU A 277 -23.27 -32.47 3.72
N ARG A 278 -22.41 -31.60 4.27
CA ARG A 278 -22.63 -31.00 5.59
C ARG A 278 -22.54 -29.49 5.52
N LEU A 279 -23.52 -28.82 6.12
CA LEU A 279 -23.42 -27.40 6.42
C LEU A 279 -22.45 -27.21 7.58
N GLY A 280 -21.43 -26.39 7.38
CA GLY A 280 -20.34 -26.20 8.32
C GLY A 280 -19.94 -24.74 8.48
N VAL A 281 -19.06 -24.52 9.45
CA VAL A 281 -18.23 -23.31 9.59
C VAL A 281 -16.77 -23.67 9.31
N PRO A 282 -15.86 -22.71 9.06
CA PRO A 282 -14.46 -22.98 8.76
C PRO A 282 -13.77 -23.92 9.76
N LYS A 283 -14.07 -23.74 11.05
CA LYS A 283 -13.55 -24.56 12.15
C LYS A 283 -13.79 -26.06 11.96
N ASP A 284 -14.93 -26.45 11.39
CA ASP A 284 -15.26 -27.87 11.20
C ASP A 284 -14.28 -28.55 10.24
N PHE A 285 -13.93 -27.89 9.13
CA PHE A 285 -12.94 -28.40 8.18
C PHE A 285 -11.50 -28.24 8.67
N GLU A 286 -11.21 -27.14 9.38
CA GLU A 286 -9.92 -26.96 10.05
C GLU A 286 -9.60 -28.12 11.00
N ASP A 287 -10.59 -28.61 11.75
CA ASP A 287 -10.43 -29.74 12.65
C ASP A 287 -10.14 -31.06 11.91
N VAL A 288 -10.75 -31.27 10.75
CA VAL A 288 -10.43 -32.40 9.87
C VAL A 288 -8.98 -32.33 9.41
N VAL A 289 -8.54 -31.17 8.93
CA VAL A 289 -7.19 -30.97 8.40
C VAL A 289 -6.13 -31.05 9.51
N SER A 290 -6.44 -30.56 10.71
CA SER A 290 -5.51 -30.57 11.86
C SER A 290 -5.06 -31.97 12.27
N ARG A 291 -5.89 -32.99 12.00
CA ARG A 291 -5.63 -34.40 12.34
C ARG A 291 -4.81 -35.12 11.26
N ARG A 292 -4.55 -34.49 10.11
CA ARG A 292 -3.77 -35.09 9.03
C ARG A 292 -2.28 -35.10 9.41
N PRO A 293 -1.61 -36.27 9.36
CA PRO A 293 -0.20 -36.39 9.74
C PRO A 293 0.76 -35.76 8.72
N ASP A 294 0.33 -35.61 7.47
CA ASP A 294 1.15 -35.29 6.30
C ASP A 294 0.82 -33.90 5.71
N ARG A 295 0.87 -32.86 6.53
CA ARG A 295 0.66 -31.48 6.05
C ARG A 295 1.96 -30.90 5.46
N PRO A 296 1.99 -30.54 4.17
CA PRO A 296 3.19 -29.95 3.57
C PRO A 296 3.45 -28.56 4.18
N VAL A 297 4.72 -28.23 4.40
CA VAL A 297 5.15 -26.89 4.84
C VAL A 297 5.65 -26.14 3.60
N LEU A 298 5.02 -25.01 3.29
CA LEU A 298 5.37 -24.20 2.12
C LEU A 298 5.79 -22.80 2.56
N ALA A 299 6.94 -22.33 2.06
CA ALA A 299 7.40 -20.95 2.23
C ALA A 299 7.13 -20.21 0.92
N LEU A 300 5.97 -19.55 0.85
CA LEU A 300 5.49 -18.88 -0.37
C LEU A 300 5.42 -17.37 -0.15
N ASP A 301 5.84 -16.61 -1.16
CA ASP A 301 5.38 -15.24 -1.37
C ASP A 301 4.19 -15.31 -2.33
N LEU A 302 3.05 -14.78 -1.91
CA LEU A 302 1.79 -14.85 -2.66
C LEU A 302 1.54 -13.58 -3.48
N ASN A 303 2.61 -12.83 -3.75
CA ASN A 303 2.66 -11.67 -4.63
C ASN A 303 3.46 -11.99 -5.91
N PRO A 304 3.26 -11.24 -7.01
CA PRO A 304 2.36 -10.11 -7.17
C PRO A 304 0.99 -10.47 -7.79
N ILE A 305 -0.04 -9.70 -7.45
CA ILE A 305 -1.36 -9.73 -8.10
C ILE A 305 -1.80 -8.29 -8.41
N PHE A 306 -2.48 -8.09 -9.55
CA PHE A 306 -3.09 -6.82 -9.95
C PHE A 306 -2.22 -5.58 -9.73
N GLN A 307 -0.93 -5.64 -10.07
CA GLN A 307 0.06 -4.61 -9.73
C GLN A 307 -0.32 -3.18 -10.15
N GLY A 308 -1.12 -3.02 -11.22
CA GLY A 308 -1.63 -1.72 -11.66
C GLY A 308 -2.42 -0.98 -10.58
N ALA A 309 -3.10 -1.70 -9.67
CA ALA A 309 -3.83 -1.16 -8.52
C ALA A 309 -2.95 -0.24 -7.64
N TYR A 310 -1.69 -0.60 -7.44
CA TYR A 310 -0.79 0.15 -6.57
C TYR A 310 -0.33 1.49 -7.16
N SER A 311 -0.61 1.74 -8.45
CA SER A 311 -0.38 3.03 -9.12
C SER A 311 -1.67 3.82 -9.39
N SER A 312 -2.83 3.18 -9.26
CA SER A 312 -4.13 3.84 -9.44
C SER A 312 -4.42 4.80 -8.30
N ARG A 313 -4.92 6.00 -8.62
CA ARG A 313 -5.28 7.06 -7.64
C ARG A 313 -4.17 7.22 -6.57
N ILE A 314 -2.96 7.53 -7.02
CA ILE A 314 -1.73 7.53 -6.21
C ILE A 314 -1.84 8.41 -4.95
N GLU A 315 -2.69 9.43 -5.02
CA GLU A 315 -3.00 10.35 -3.93
C GLU A 315 -3.52 9.61 -2.69
N LEU A 316 -4.32 8.54 -2.86
CA LEU A 316 -4.81 7.71 -1.76
C LEU A 316 -3.65 7.07 -1.00
N LYS A 317 -2.66 6.56 -1.73
CA LYS A 317 -1.50 5.87 -1.16
C LYS A 317 -0.58 6.85 -0.43
N GLN A 318 -0.40 8.05 -0.99
CA GLN A 318 0.37 9.13 -0.38
C GLN A 318 -0.29 9.59 0.93
N GLN A 319 -1.60 9.85 0.90
CA GLN A 319 -2.36 10.27 2.09
C GLN A 319 -2.41 9.19 3.16
N GLN A 320 -2.62 7.92 2.78
CA GLN A 320 -2.55 6.81 3.74
C GLN A 320 -1.19 6.76 4.43
N ARG A 321 -0.09 6.85 3.68
CA ARG A 321 1.27 6.83 4.25
C ARG A 321 1.53 8.02 5.17
N GLU A 322 1.05 9.21 4.80
CA GLU A 322 1.13 10.41 5.63
C GLU A 322 0.35 10.23 6.94
N LEU A 323 -0.90 9.76 6.87
CA LEU A 323 -1.75 9.54 8.02
C LEU A 323 -1.19 8.46 8.96
N GLU A 324 -0.66 7.36 8.42
CA GLU A 324 0.03 6.34 9.22
C GLU A 324 1.19 6.95 10.03
N ARG A 325 1.97 7.85 9.43
CA ARG A 325 3.05 8.57 10.14
C ARG A 325 2.52 9.53 11.19
N LEU A 326 1.51 10.33 10.86
CA LEU A 326 0.94 11.32 11.78
C LEU A 326 0.29 10.64 12.98
N LEU A 327 -0.55 9.63 12.74
CA LEU A 327 -1.29 8.95 13.81
C LEU A 327 -0.38 8.11 14.71
N THR A 328 0.61 7.41 14.15
CA THR A 328 1.62 6.73 15.00
C THR A 328 2.48 7.73 15.78
N THR A 329 2.68 8.95 15.26
CA THR A 329 3.34 10.03 16.00
C THR A 329 2.45 10.55 17.14
N ALA A 330 1.17 10.78 16.88
CA ALA A 330 0.19 11.19 17.88
C ALA A 330 0.11 10.18 19.04
N GLU A 331 0.11 8.88 18.73
CA GLU A 331 0.13 7.83 19.76
C GLU A 331 1.40 7.83 20.61
N LYS A 332 2.58 7.98 19.99
CA LYS A 332 3.85 8.08 20.74
C LYS A 332 3.82 9.26 21.70
N LEU A 333 3.31 10.41 21.25
CA LEU A 333 3.17 11.60 22.09
C LEU A 333 2.14 11.40 23.21
N ALA A 334 1.02 10.73 22.92
CA ALA A 334 0.03 10.38 23.93
C ALA A 334 0.60 9.43 24.99
N ALA A 335 1.38 8.43 24.59
CA ALA A 335 2.05 7.50 25.50
C ALA A 335 3.10 8.20 26.38
N LEU A 336 3.94 9.05 25.78
CA LEU A 336 4.92 9.87 26.51
C LEU A 336 4.24 10.84 27.47
N GLY A 337 3.20 11.53 27.02
CA GLY A 337 2.39 12.41 27.85
C GLY A 337 1.79 11.65 29.04
N HIS A 338 1.24 10.46 28.81
CA HIS A 338 0.72 9.60 29.88
C HIS A 338 1.78 9.25 30.91
N TRP A 339 2.99 8.90 30.48
CA TRP A 339 4.12 8.65 31.37
C TRP A 339 4.51 9.89 32.20
N LEU A 340 4.34 11.09 31.64
CA LEU A 340 4.56 12.38 32.32
C LEU A 340 3.35 12.86 33.16
N GLY A 341 2.34 12.00 33.36
CA GLY A 341 1.15 12.30 34.16
C GLY A 341 0.07 13.12 33.43
N LEU A 342 0.10 13.16 32.09
CA LEU A 342 -0.89 13.83 31.26
C LEU A 342 -1.90 12.81 30.71
N PRO A 343 -3.22 13.00 30.86
CA PRO A 343 -4.19 12.01 30.38
C PRO A 343 -4.16 11.89 28.84
N PRO A 344 -4.14 10.67 28.27
CA PRO A 344 -4.21 10.47 26.82
C PRO A 344 -5.65 10.62 26.30
N ASP A 345 -5.80 11.14 25.08
CA ASP A 345 -7.09 11.16 24.36
C ASP A 345 -7.22 9.92 23.45
N VAL A 346 -7.52 8.78 24.08
CA VAL A 346 -7.67 7.49 23.37
C VAL A 346 -8.86 7.53 22.40
N ALA A 347 -9.94 8.23 22.78
CA ALA A 347 -11.14 8.33 21.95
C ALA A 347 -10.89 9.18 20.70
N GLY A 348 -10.18 10.32 20.84
CA GLY A 348 -9.75 11.15 19.72
C GLY A 348 -8.81 10.42 18.77
N LEU A 349 -7.81 9.71 19.30
CA LEU A 349 -6.92 8.85 18.50
C LEU A 349 -7.72 7.83 17.69
N TRP A 350 -8.65 7.13 18.34
CA TRP A 350 -9.46 6.14 17.66
C TRP A 350 -10.37 6.75 16.58
N ARG A 351 -10.97 7.91 16.87
CA ARG A 351 -11.80 8.65 15.90
C ARG A 351 -11.00 9.09 14.67
N ALA A 352 -9.69 9.31 14.81
CA ALA A 352 -8.80 9.63 13.71
C ALA A 352 -8.29 8.37 12.97
N TRP A 353 -8.17 7.22 13.64
CA TRP A 353 -7.75 5.96 13.03
C TRP A 353 -8.84 5.24 12.25
N GLU A 354 -10.09 5.25 12.71
CA GLU A 354 -11.16 4.44 12.09
C GLU A 354 -11.30 4.68 10.58
N PRO A 355 -11.32 5.92 10.06
CA PRO A 355 -11.44 6.12 8.62
C PRO A 355 -10.20 5.64 7.85
N VAL A 356 -9.02 5.72 8.47
CA VAL A 356 -7.78 5.21 7.88
C VAL A 356 -7.81 3.69 7.75
N LEU A 357 -8.26 2.99 8.80
CA LEU A 357 -8.40 1.53 8.78
C LEU A 357 -9.51 1.08 7.85
N PHE A 358 -10.63 1.80 7.80
CA PHE A 358 -11.71 1.50 6.87
C PHE A 358 -11.23 1.62 5.41
N ASN A 359 -10.53 2.69 5.07
CA ASN A 359 -10.04 2.95 3.71
C ASN A 359 -8.90 2.02 3.27
N GLN A 360 -8.39 1.17 4.16
CA GLN A 360 -7.42 0.13 3.83
C GLN A 360 -8.07 -1.14 3.28
N THR A 361 -9.41 -1.23 3.23
CA THR A 361 -10.09 -2.31 2.50
C THR A 361 -9.49 -2.46 1.10
N HIS A 362 -9.36 -3.70 0.62
CA HIS A 362 -8.64 -4.03 -0.60
C HIS A 362 -9.09 -3.21 -1.82
N ASP A 363 -10.38 -2.91 -1.97
CA ASP A 363 -10.89 -2.09 -3.07
C ASP A 363 -10.55 -0.59 -2.96
N LEU A 364 -10.66 -0.04 -1.75
CA LEU A 364 -10.36 1.39 -1.53
C LEU A 364 -8.86 1.64 -1.61
N ALA A 365 -8.06 0.78 -0.96
CA ALA A 365 -6.62 0.84 -0.99
C ALA A 365 -6.06 0.65 -2.41
N SER A 366 -6.68 -0.22 -3.23
CA SER A 366 -6.31 -0.41 -4.64
C SER A 366 -6.77 0.72 -5.56
N GLY A 367 -7.72 1.56 -5.13
CA GLY A 367 -8.19 2.71 -5.92
C GLY A 367 -9.08 2.30 -7.10
N VAL A 368 -9.75 1.14 -7.01
CA VAL A 368 -10.64 0.62 -8.07
C VAL A 368 -12.11 1.04 -7.90
N MET A 369 -12.41 1.78 -6.83
CA MET A 369 -13.75 2.29 -6.56
C MET A 369 -14.24 3.32 -7.59
N THR A 370 -15.56 3.56 -7.57
CA THR A 370 -16.19 4.65 -8.34
C THR A 370 -15.79 6.03 -7.83
N ASP A 371 -15.94 7.06 -8.67
CA ASP A 371 -15.53 8.43 -8.32
C ASP A 371 -16.28 8.99 -7.10
N ARG A 372 -17.57 8.66 -6.95
CA ARG A 372 -18.34 9.06 -5.76
C ARG A 372 -17.74 8.50 -4.47
N VAL A 373 -17.36 7.23 -4.48
CA VAL A 373 -16.74 6.55 -3.33
C VAL A 373 -15.33 7.08 -3.08
N TYR A 374 -14.59 7.39 -4.14
CA TYR A 374 -13.30 8.05 -4.03
C TYR A 374 -13.40 9.42 -3.34
N ASP A 375 -14.38 10.25 -3.71
CA ASP A 375 -14.58 11.56 -3.07
C ASP A 375 -14.88 11.42 -1.57
N ASP A 376 -15.70 10.44 -1.18
CA ASP A 376 -15.97 10.13 0.23
C ASP A 376 -14.71 9.65 0.96
N THR A 377 -13.88 8.83 0.29
CA THR A 377 -12.58 8.36 0.79
C THR A 377 -11.65 9.55 1.06
N GLN A 378 -11.48 10.45 0.10
CA GLN A 378 -10.66 11.66 0.24
C GLN A 378 -11.16 12.58 1.37
N ALA A 379 -12.47 12.75 1.50
CA ALA A 379 -13.08 13.54 2.57
C ALA A 379 -12.78 12.94 3.96
N SER A 380 -12.85 11.62 4.09
CA SER A 380 -12.56 10.91 5.33
C SER A 380 -11.06 10.93 5.71
N TYR A 381 -10.16 10.88 4.73
CA TYR A 381 -8.73 11.13 4.96
C TYR A 381 -8.45 12.57 5.40
N SER A 382 -9.10 13.54 4.78
CA SER A 382 -8.99 14.95 5.17
C SER A 382 -9.49 15.18 6.60
N PHE A 383 -10.54 14.49 7.00
CA PHE A 383 -11.04 14.49 8.38
C PHE A 383 -10.01 13.90 9.35
N SER A 384 -9.48 12.72 9.04
CA SER A 384 -8.45 12.04 9.85
C SER A 384 -7.19 12.88 9.98
N LYS A 385 -6.79 13.57 8.91
CA LYS A 385 -5.59 14.42 8.89
C LYS A 385 -5.73 15.59 9.86
N ARG A 386 -6.86 16.30 9.83
CA ARG A 386 -7.08 17.43 10.75
C ARG A 386 -6.99 17.00 12.22
N LEU A 387 -7.64 15.89 12.57
CA LEU A 387 -7.54 15.33 13.92
C LEU A 387 -6.11 14.89 14.26
N ALA A 388 -5.41 14.24 13.33
CA ALA A 388 -4.04 13.81 13.55
C ALA A 388 -3.09 14.98 13.77
N ASP A 389 -3.20 16.04 12.95
CA ASP A 389 -2.42 17.27 13.10
C ASP A 389 -2.68 17.91 14.48
N GLU A 390 -3.95 18.09 14.87
CA GLU A 390 -4.34 18.64 16.18
C GLU A 390 -3.79 17.79 17.35
N LEU A 391 -3.86 16.46 17.24
CA LEU A 391 -3.35 15.54 18.27
C LEU A 391 -1.82 15.59 18.38
N VAL A 392 -1.11 15.72 17.26
CA VAL A 392 0.35 15.87 17.24
C VAL A 392 0.75 17.22 17.84
N GLU A 393 0.14 18.31 17.39
CA GLU A 393 0.43 19.67 17.89
C GLU A 393 0.16 19.76 19.39
N SER A 394 -1.03 19.39 19.84
CA SER A 394 -1.39 19.40 21.26
C SER A 394 -0.50 18.45 22.07
N GLY A 395 -0.18 17.27 21.52
CA GLY A 395 0.72 16.31 22.17
C GLY A 395 2.12 16.90 22.39
N LEU A 396 2.69 17.53 21.35
CA LEU A 396 3.99 18.19 21.42
C LEU A 396 3.98 19.34 22.43
N GLU A 397 2.98 20.22 22.40
CA GLU A 397 2.87 21.34 23.35
C GLU A 397 2.81 20.86 24.81
N ARG A 398 1.98 19.85 25.08
CA ARG A 398 1.79 19.31 26.43
C ARG A 398 3.06 18.63 26.95
N VAL A 399 3.78 17.91 26.10
CA VAL A 399 5.08 17.30 26.45
C VAL A 399 6.15 18.37 26.61
N ALA A 400 6.21 19.36 25.70
CA ALA A 400 7.18 20.45 25.74
C ALA A 400 7.02 21.32 26.99
N ALA A 401 5.80 21.50 27.50
CA ALA A 401 5.54 22.21 28.76
C ALA A 401 6.18 21.56 30.00
N LYS A 402 6.70 20.34 29.89
CA LYS A 402 7.44 19.64 30.96
C LYS A 402 8.96 19.78 30.84
N ILE A 403 9.46 20.40 29.78
CA ILE A 403 10.89 20.55 29.52
C ILE A 403 11.43 21.77 30.27
N ASP A 404 12.61 21.63 30.87
CA ASP A 404 13.33 22.78 31.41
C ASP A 404 13.87 23.63 30.26
N THR A 405 13.27 24.81 30.10
CA THR A 405 13.61 25.79 29.07
C THR A 405 14.34 27.00 29.64
N GLN A 406 14.78 26.96 30.91
CA GLN A 406 15.53 28.05 31.53
C GLN A 406 16.82 28.33 30.75
N GLY A 407 17.11 29.62 30.55
CA GLY A 407 18.27 30.08 29.82
C GLY A 407 18.07 31.52 29.31
N ASP A 408 19.14 32.10 28.78
CA ASP A 408 19.11 33.44 28.19
C ASP A 408 18.67 33.38 26.72
N GLY A 409 17.64 34.16 26.37
CA GLY A 409 17.05 34.22 25.03
C GLY A 409 15.66 33.55 24.94
N ILE A 410 15.15 33.44 23.72
CA ILE A 410 13.88 32.76 23.43
C ILE A 410 14.14 31.25 23.32
N PRO A 411 13.54 30.39 24.16
CA PRO A 411 13.76 28.96 24.09
C PRO A 411 13.08 28.35 22.85
N VAL A 412 13.78 27.42 22.20
CA VAL A 412 13.32 26.65 21.05
C VAL A 412 13.56 25.17 21.36
N VAL A 413 12.49 24.40 21.44
CA VAL A 413 12.56 22.95 21.64
C VAL A 413 12.50 22.27 20.28
N VAL A 414 13.52 21.49 19.95
CA VAL A 414 13.52 20.62 18.77
C VAL A 414 13.24 19.20 19.22
N TRP A 415 12.13 18.63 18.75
CA TRP A 415 11.71 17.28 19.10
C TRP A 415 12.02 16.27 18.00
N ASN A 416 12.39 15.04 18.38
CA ASN A 416 12.59 13.92 17.47
C ASN A 416 11.60 12.80 17.79
N THR A 417 10.61 12.57 16.93
CA THR A 417 9.58 11.53 17.09
C THR A 417 9.97 10.17 16.50
N LEU A 418 11.22 10.03 16.02
CA LEU A 418 11.76 8.81 15.45
C LEU A 418 12.47 7.96 16.50
N GLY A 419 12.60 6.66 16.22
CA GLY A 419 13.25 5.68 17.10
C GLY A 419 14.78 5.68 17.05
N TRP A 420 15.41 6.67 16.41
CA TRP A 420 16.87 6.81 16.29
C TRP A 420 17.28 8.27 16.43
N SER A 421 18.51 8.52 16.87
CA SER A 421 19.08 9.87 16.95
C SER A 421 19.27 10.48 15.56
N ARG A 422 19.11 11.79 15.42
CA ARG A 422 19.28 12.46 14.12
C ARG A 422 19.82 13.88 14.25
N THR A 423 20.59 14.28 13.23
CA THR A 423 21.02 15.65 12.97
C THR A 423 20.31 16.16 11.73
N GLU A 424 19.59 17.27 11.81
CA GLU A 424 18.82 17.82 10.69
C GLU A 424 18.66 19.34 10.79
N ALA A 425 18.37 20.00 9.66
CA ALA A 425 18.00 21.40 9.66
C ALA A 425 16.63 21.59 10.33
N ALA A 426 16.56 22.53 11.28
CA ALA A 426 15.34 22.97 11.93
C ALA A 426 15.04 24.41 11.54
N GLU A 427 13.76 24.73 11.37
CA GLU A 427 13.29 26.09 11.14
C GLU A 427 12.35 26.52 12.26
N VAL A 428 12.47 27.77 12.69
CA VAL A 428 11.58 28.37 13.68
C VAL A 428 11.20 29.78 13.27
N ASP A 429 9.91 30.09 13.40
CA ASP A 429 9.36 31.43 13.21
C ASP A 429 9.23 32.10 14.58
N VAL A 430 9.88 33.25 14.76
CA VAL A 430 9.84 34.02 16.02
C VAL A 430 9.44 35.47 15.80
N GLY A 431 8.55 35.95 16.68
CA GLY A 431 8.21 37.36 16.81
C GLY A 431 9.09 38.03 17.86
N ILE A 432 9.51 39.26 17.59
CA ILE A 432 10.46 40.00 18.43
C ILE A 432 9.84 41.36 18.73
N ALA A 433 9.47 41.58 20.01
CA ALA A 433 8.81 42.82 20.44
C ALA A 433 9.79 43.98 20.67
N ASP A 434 11.07 43.66 20.89
CA ASP A 434 12.13 44.64 21.13
C ASP A 434 12.70 45.15 19.79
N ALA A 435 12.33 46.37 19.39
CA ALA A 435 12.73 46.97 18.12
C ALA A 435 14.26 47.24 18.01
N ASP A 436 15.00 47.20 19.12
CA ASP A 436 16.46 47.36 19.08
C ASP A 436 17.19 46.09 18.65
N VAL A 437 16.50 44.95 18.58
CA VAL A 437 17.06 43.68 18.14
C VAL A 437 17.25 43.69 16.63
N ARG A 438 18.49 43.56 16.17
CA ARG A 438 18.84 43.63 14.74
C ARG A 438 19.20 42.27 14.14
N ASP A 439 19.63 41.35 15.00
CA ASP A 439 20.09 40.01 14.65
C ASP A 439 19.75 39.02 15.78
N LEU A 440 19.79 37.71 15.46
CA LEU A 440 19.57 36.62 16.41
C LEU A 440 20.73 35.64 16.34
N VAL A 441 21.16 35.11 17.48
CA VAL A 441 22.15 34.03 17.56
C VAL A 441 21.51 32.80 18.17
N VAL A 442 21.67 31.64 17.52
CA VAL A 442 21.22 30.36 18.07
C VAL A 442 22.34 29.77 18.92
N VAL A 443 22.03 29.39 20.17
CA VAL A 443 22.92 28.61 21.04
C VAL A 443 22.24 27.35 21.54
N ASP A 444 23.00 26.29 21.80
CA ASP A 444 22.48 25.08 22.45
C ASP A 444 22.34 25.24 23.98
N HIS A 445 21.85 24.20 24.65
CA HIS A 445 21.70 24.17 26.12
C HIS A 445 23.03 24.34 26.89
N ALA A 446 24.17 24.03 26.29
CA ALA A 446 25.50 24.28 26.86
C ALA A 446 26.02 25.70 26.57
N GLY A 447 25.22 26.53 25.89
CA GLY A 447 25.57 27.88 25.49
C GLY A 447 26.52 27.96 24.28
N GLN A 448 26.77 26.84 23.58
CA GLN A 448 27.62 26.82 22.40
C GLN A 448 26.85 27.33 21.17
N PRO A 449 27.45 28.18 20.33
CA PRO A 449 26.80 28.67 19.12
C PRO A 449 26.45 27.54 18.14
N ALA A 450 25.21 27.50 17.68
CA ALA A 450 24.79 26.65 16.58
C ALA A 450 24.91 27.40 15.26
N GLN A 451 25.28 26.69 14.19
CA GLN A 451 25.27 27.25 12.84
C GLN A 451 23.83 27.56 12.43
N HIS A 452 23.57 28.81 12.05
CA HIS A 452 22.24 29.31 11.75
C HIS A 452 22.24 30.38 10.66
N GLN A 453 21.05 30.63 10.12
CA GLN A 453 20.77 31.65 9.13
C GLN A 453 19.36 32.21 9.35
N ILE A 454 19.20 33.54 9.22
CA ILE A 454 17.88 34.15 9.05
C ILE A 454 17.48 33.97 7.59
N VAL A 455 16.48 33.11 7.35
CA VAL A 455 15.99 32.76 6.01
C VAL A 455 15.03 33.82 5.48
N ALA A 456 14.21 34.39 6.35
CA ALA A 456 13.31 35.49 6.06
C ALA A 456 13.16 36.39 7.30
N ALA A 457 12.96 37.68 7.09
CA ALA A 457 12.71 38.62 8.18
C ALA A 457 11.78 39.76 7.76
N GLU A 458 10.83 40.08 8.63
CA GLU A 458 10.07 41.32 8.61
C GLU A 458 10.67 42.28 9.63
N ARG A 459 10.79 43.55 9.25
CA ARG A 459 11.45 44.57 10.07
C ARG A 459 10.54 45.75 10.38
N TYR A 460 10.71 46.32 11.57
CA TYR A 460 10.16 47.62 11.93
C TYR A 460 10.73 48.72 11.03
N ALA A 461 10.05 49.88 11.00
CA ALA A 461 10.46 51.02 10.17
C ALA A 461 11.88 51.53 10.48
N ASP A 462 12.34 51.35 11.72
CA ASP A 462 13.67 51.71 12.16
C ASP A 462 14.74 50.64 11.84
N GLY A 463 14.34 49.51 11.23
CA GLY A 463 15.18 48.37 10.85
C GLY A 463 15.30 47.25 11.89
N GLY A 464 14.63 47.36 13.04
CA GLY A 464 14.52 46.30 14.04
C GLY A 464 13.86 45.05 13.50
N LEU A 465 14.19 43.86 14.01
CA LEU A 465 13.46 42.64 13.65
C LEU A 465 12.08 42.65 14.31
N LEU A 466 11.02 42.53 13.51
CA LEU A 466 9.64 42.31 13.98
C LEU A 466 9.33 40.81 14.01
N ARG A 467 9.70 40.10 12.93
CA ARG A 467 9.55 38.66 12.79
C ARG A 467 10.74 38.08 12.03
N ALA A 468 11.24 36.93 12.44
CA ALA A 468 12.32 36.24 11.74
C ALA A 468 12.02 34.74 11.64
N LYS A 469 12.23 34.18 10.45
CA LYS A 469 12.37 32.74 10.24
C LYS A 469 13.85 32.39 10.31
N VAL A 470 14.24 31.61 11.33
CA VAL A 470 15.62 31.21 11.57
C VAL A 470 15.76 29.73 11.27
N ALA A 471 16.69 29.38 10.38
CA ALA A 471 17.11 28.01 10.14
C ALA A 471 18.42 27.72 10.86
N PHE A 472 18.56 26.54 11.47
CA PHE A 472 19.77 26.11 12.14
C PHE A 472 19.91 24.59 12.09
N ILE A 473 21.12 24.07 12.32
CA ILE A 473 21.35 22.63 12.38
C ILE A 473 21.13 22.14 13.82
N ALA A 474 20.05 21.39 14.04
CA ALA A 474 19.84 20.68 15.29
C ALA A 474 20.65 19.38 15.24
N ARG A 475 21.62 19.25 16.15
CA ARG A 475 22.58 18.13 16.14
C ARG A 475 22.23 17.09 17.20
N ASP A 476 22.37 15.83 16.82
CA ASP A 476 22.32 14.65 17.69
C ASP A 476 21.08 14.60 18.59
N VAL A 477 19.92 15.00 18.06
CA VAL A 477 18.66 15.00 18.80
C VAL A 477 18.27 13.55 19.12
N PRO A 478 18.19 13.14 20.39
CA PRO A 478 18.01 11.74 20.77
C PRO A 478 16.72 11.12 20.22
N ALA A 479 16.72 9.80 20.05
CA ALA A 479 15.52 9.03 19.68
C ALA A 479 14.37 9.29 20.67
N LEU A 480 13.17 9.58 20.17
CA LEU A 480 11.99 9.93 20.98
C LEU A 480 12.27 11.02 22.04
N GLY A 481 13.24 11.91 21.77
CA GLY A 481 13.74 12.91 22.70
C GLY A 481 13.70 14.32 22.12
N HIS A 482 14.40 15.23 22.81
CA HIS A 482 14.47 16.63 22.42
C HIS A 482 15.86 17.23 22.64
N ALA A 483 16.07 18.39 22.02
CA ALA A 483 17.15 19.30 22.31
C ALA A 483 16.58 20.72 22.53
N VAL A 484 17.15 21.46 23.48
CA VAL A 484 16.78 22.85 23.75
C VAL A 484 17.86 23.76 23.19
N TYR A 485 17.41 24.74 22.41
CA TYR A 485 18.20 25.84 21.91
C TYR A 485 17.65 27.16 22.42
N HIS A 486 18.46 28.20 22.44
CA HIS A 486 18.03 29.56 22.77
C HIS A 486 18.41 30.53 21.66
N LEU A 487 17.45 31.35 21.24
CA LEU A 487 17.65 32.47 20.33
C LEU A 487 17.98 33.71 21.16
N ARG A 488 19.25 34.11 21.14
CA ARG A 488 19.72 35.29 21.87
C ARG A 488 19.62 36.55 21.00
N PRO A 489 18.92 37.60 21.46
CA PRO A 489 18.83 38.85 20.72
C PRO A 489 20.17 39.58 20.70
N ARG A 490 20.54 40.10 19.53
CA ARG A 490 21.69 40.99 19.38
C ARG A 490 21.20 42.42 19.11
N ARG A 491 21.51 43.33 20.03
CA ARG A 491 21.16 44.74 19.97
C ARG A 491 22.34 45.56 19.43
N GLY A 492 22.08 46.39 18.43
CA GLY A 492 23.09 47.25 17.80
C GLY A 492 24.13 46.50 16.95
N GLY A 493 24.61 47.16 15.89
CA GLY A 493 25.53 46.61 14.89
C GLY A 493 24.84 46.16 13.60
N ALA A 494 25.56 46.22 12.48
CA ALA A 494 25.09 45.68 11.20
C ALA A 494 24.94 44.15 11.33
N ALA A 495 23.88 43.59 10.72
CA ALA A 495 23.64 42.16 10.70
C ALA A 495 24.91 41.41 10.28
N THR A 496 25.31 40.41 11.07
CA THR A 496 26.47 39.60 10.73
C THR A 496 26.08 38.72 9.55
N ALA A 497 26.38 39.16 8.33
CA ALA A 497 26.24 38.32 7.16
C ALA A 497 27.20 37.14 7.33
N VAL A 498 26.67 35.98 7.70
CA VAL A 498 27.43 34.73 7.62
C VAL A 498 27.77 34.56 6.16
N ALA A 499 29.05 34.72 5.84
CA ALA A 499 29.54 34.52 4.48
C ALA A 499 29.18 33.09 4.07
N SER A 500 28.24 32.95 3.13
CA SER A 500 28.07 31.68 2.44
C SER A 500 29.44 31.33 1.85
N PRO A 501 29.97 30.11 2.07
CA PRO A 501 31.16 29.68 1.36
C PRO A 501 30.92 29.92 -0.14
N ALA A 502 31.95 30.42 -0.84
CA ALA A 502 31.86 30.69 -2.27
C ALA A 502 31.40 29.40 -2.97
N LYS A 503 30.14 29.37 -3.41
CA LYS A 503 29.59 28.22 -4.13
C LYS A 503 30.21 28.23 -5.51
N GLU A 504 30.92 27.17 -5.86
CA GLU A 504 31.22 26.90 -7.25
C GLU A 504 29.87 26.71 -7.98
N PRO A 505 29.58 27.46 -9.06
CA PRO A 505 28.31 27.36 -9.76
C PRO A 505 28.01 25.92 -10.17
N GLY A 506 26.80 25.45 -9.87
CA GLY A 506 26.39 24.07 -10.13
C GLY A 506 26.97 23.04 -9.16
N VAL A 507 27.74 23.40 -8.13
CA VAL A 507 28.26 22.43 -7.15
C VAL A 507 27.52 22.55 -5.81
N ILE A 508 27.05 21.42 -5.30
CA ILE A 508 26.56 21.26 -3.93
C ILE A 508 27.45 20.21 -3.26
N GLU A 509 28.10 20.57 -2.16
CA GLU A 509 29.06 19.70 -1.48
C GLU A 509 28.82 19.66 0.03
N ASN A 510 29.01 18.48 0.62
CA ASN A 510 29.13 18.25 2.06
C ASN A 510 30.25 17.22 2.33
N GLU A 511 30.44 16.83 3.59
CA GLU A 511 31.47 15.88 4.03
C GLU A 511 31.35 14.46 3.43
N HIS A 512 30.22 14.14 2.79
CA HIS A 512 29.94 12.82 2.23
C HIS A 512 29.86 12.82 0.70
N TYR A 513 29.35 13.91 0.12
CA TYR A 513 29.00 13.99 -1.29
C TYR A 513 29.40 15.35 -1.86
N ARG A 514 30.05 15.33 -3.03
CA ARG A 514 30.18 16.48 -3.92
C ARG A 514 29.34 16.22 -5.17
N VAL A 515 28.29 17.01 -5.35
CA VAL A 515 27.39 16.95 -6.49
C VAL A 515 27.74 18.10 -7.43
N THR A 516 28.33 17.80 -8.58
CA THR A 516 28.60 18.78 -9.62
C THR A 516 27.56 18.66 -10.73
N LEU A 517 26.86 19.75 -10.97
CA LEU A 517 25.90 19.94 -12.05
C LEU A 517 26.63 20.64 -13.19
N ASN A 518 27.21 19.85 -14.10
CA ASN A 518 27.83 20.38 -15.31
C ASN A 518 26.72 20.68 -16.34
N VAL A 519 26.14 21.88 -16.27
CA VAL A 519 25.07 22.29 -17.17
C VAL A 519 25.69 22.87 -18.46
N ALA A 520 26.04 22.01 -19.41
CA ALA A 520 26.17 22.42 -20.81
C ALA A 520 24.81 22.26 -21.49
N SER A 521 24.02 23.32 -21.55
CA SER A 521 22.70 23.33 -22.21
C SER A 521 22.73 24.15 -23.50
N GLY A 522 22.04 23.69 -24.54
CA GLY A 522 21.91 24.40 -25.82
C GLY A 522 21.01 23.63 -26.78
N ALA A 523 20.85 24.16 -28.00
CA ALA A 523 20.04 23.52 -29.05
C ALA A 523 20.85 23.36 -30.34
N ILE A 524 20.78 22.17 -30.95
CA ILE A 524 21.30 21.96 -32.32
C ILE A 524 20.22 22.44 -33.29
N THR A 525 20.41 23.63 -33.87
CA THR A 525 19.46 24.21 -34.81
C THR A 525 19.95 24.08 -36.25
N THR A 526 19.07 23.62 -37.15
CA THR A 526 19.33 23.57 -38.60
C THR A 526 18.39 24.53 -39.31
N ALA A 527 18.86 25.27 -40.31
CA ALA A 527 18.01 26.16 -41.11
C ALA A 527 16.87 25.39 -41.79
N SER A 528 15.65 25.94 -41.74
CA SER A 528 14.45 25.33 -42.33
C SER A 528 14.52 25.24 -43.87
N THR A 529 15.42 26.00 -44.49
CA THR A 529 15.71 26.00 -45.93
C THR A 529 16.48 24.78 -46.40
N PHE A 530 17.10 24.01 -45.50
CA PHE A 530 17.84 22.80 -45.88
C PHE A 530 16.93 21.57 -46.08
N PRO A 531 17.23 20.72 -47.08
CA PRO A 531 16.56 19.44 -47.24
C PRO A 531 16.67 18.57 -45.98
N LEU A 532 15.60 17.86 -45.65
CA LEU A 532 15.54 16.99 -44.46
C LEU A 532 16.74 16.04 -44.31
N PRO A 533 17.23 15.34 -45.36
CA PRO A 533 18.41 14.48 -45.23
C PRO A 533 19.67 15.22 -44.75
N MET A 534 19.88 16.46 -45.22
CA MET A 534 21.04 17.27 -44.80
C MET A 534 20.89 17.74 -43.35
N ARG A 535 19.66 18.09 -42.94
CA ARG A 535 19.36 18.46 -41.54
C ARG A 535 19.61 17.30 -40.58
N LEU A 536 19.23 16.09 -40.98
CA LEU A 536 19.47 14.86 -40.23
C LEU A 536 20.98 14.52 -40.15
N ALA A 537 21.71 14.68 -41.26
CA ALA A 537 23.17 14.49 -41.26
C ALA A 537 23.89 15.49 -40.34
N ALA A 538 23.52 16.77 -40.38
CA ALA A 538 24.06 17.78 -39.49
C ALA A 538 23.76 17.50 -38.01
N LEU A 539 22.54 17.02 -37.70
CA LEU A 539 22.16 16.61 -36.35
C LEU A 539 23.04 15.44 -35.84
N HIS A 540 23.28 14.44 -36.68
CA HIS A 540 24.16 13.31 -36.35
C HIS A 540 25.59 13.76 -36.07
N GLU A 541 26.16 14.59 -36.94
CA GLU A 541 27.54 15.06 -36.83
C GLU A 541 27.75 15.92 -35.57
N GLU A 542 26.88 16.89 -35.32
CA GLU A 542 26.99 17.76 -34.13
C GLU A 542 26.78 16.97 -32.83
N LEU A 543 25.80 16.06 -32.79
CA LEU A 543 25.61 15.19 -31.64
C LEU A 543 26.83 14.30 -31.40
N GLY A 544 27.44 13.75 -32.46
CA GLY A 544 28.69 13.01 -32.40
C GLY A 544 29.83 13.83 -31.80
N ARG A 545 29.97 15.10 -32.18
CA ARG A 545 30.96 16.01 -31.58
C ARG A 545 30.70 16.28 -30.10
N LEU A 546 29.44 16.45 -29.69
CA LEU A 546 29.07 16.65 -28.29
C LEU A 546 29.39 15.41 -27.45
N ILE A 547 29.06 14.22 -27.94
CA ILE A 547 29.40 12.95 -27.28
C ILE A 547 30.92 12.82 -27.13
N ALA A 548 31.69 13.09 -28.19
CA ALA A 548 33.15 13.03 -28.14
C ALA A 548 33.76 14.05 -27.15
N ARG A 549 33.18 15.25 -27.07
CA ARG A 549 33.64 16.34 -26.19
C ARG A 549 33.35 16.05 -24.72
N TYR A 550 32.12 15.65 -24.40
CA TYR A 550 31.67 15.52 -23.01
C TYR A 550 31.78 14.09 -22.45
N ARG A 551 31.98 13.08 -23.30
CA ARG A 551 32.12 11.66 -22.93
C ARG A 551 31.08 11.23 -21.88
N PRO A 552 29.78 11.37 -22.17
CA PRO A 552 28.73 10.99 -21.21
C PRO A 552 28.77 9.48 -20.94
N GLU A 553 28.32 9.06 -19.76
CA GLU A 553 28.18 7.64 -19.40
C GLU A 553 26.79 7.07 -19.77
N ALA A 554 25.80 7.94 -19.87
CA ALA A 554 24.42 7.60 -20.23
C ALA A 554 23.76 8.77 -20.97
N ALA A 555 22.69 8.47 -21.71
CA ALA A 555 21.87 9.46 -22.39
C ALA A 555 20.39 9.27 -22.04
N ALA A 556 19.67 10.37 -21.87
CA ALA A 556 18.24 10.36 -21.58
C ALA A 556 17.47 11.16 -22.62
N ILE A 557 16.31 10.66 -23.03
CA ILE A 557 15.46 11.25 -24.07
C ILE A 557 14.01 11.27 -23.60
N GLU A 558 13.29 12.36 -23.87
CA GLU A 558 11.84 12.41 -23.61
C GLU A 558 11.09 11.44 -24.54
N GLU A 559 10.14 10.67 -24.02
CA GLU A 559 9.28 9.78 -24.79
C GLU A 559 8.25 10.58 -25.61
N LEU A 560 8.09 10.25 -26.90
CA LEU A 560 7.11 10.91 -27.75
C LEU A 560 5.69 10.43 -27.43
N PHE A 561 4.85 11.32 -26.91
CA PHE A 561 3.42 11.06 -26.76
C PHE A 561 2.66 11.49 -28.02
N PHE A 562 2.05 10.54 -28.74
CA PHE A 562 1.34 10.85 -29.98
C PHE A 562 -0.12 11.26 -29.73
N ALA A 563 -0.46 12.53 -30.00
CA ALA A 563 -1.84 12.98 -30.15
C ALA A 563 -2.07 13.67 -31.51
N ARG A 564 -3.11 13.18 -32.21
CA ARG A 564 -3.90 13.78 -33.32
C ARG A 564 -3.22 14.30 -34.61
N ASN A 565 -1.91 14.58 -34.70
CA ASN A 565 -1.29 15.16 -35.93
C ASN A 565 -0.10 14.35 -36.49
N ALA A 566 -0.38 13.45 -37.44
CA ALA A 566 0.59 12.51 -38.01
C ALA A 566 1.76 13.14 -38.79
N ARG A 567 1.59 14.34 -39.37
CA ARG A 567 2.62 14.97 -40.22
C ARG A 567 3.78 15.54 -39.41
N THR A 568 3.49 16.20 -38.30
CA THR A 568 4.50 16.73 -37.37
C THR A 568 5.19 15.60 -36.62
N ALA A 569 4.41 14.58 -36.22
CA ALA A 569 4.92 13.36 -35.59
C ALA A 569 5.99 12.64 -36.44
N LEU A 570 5.78 12.52 -37.76
CA LEU A 570 6.75 11.90 -38.67
C LEU A 570 8.07 12.69 -38.78
N ALA A 571 8.00 14.03 -38.82
CA ALA A 571 9.21 14.87 -38.91
C ALA A 571 10.06 14.80 -37.63
N VAL A 572 9.42 14.83 -36.45
CA VAL A 572 10.10 14.67 -35.15
C VAL A 572 10.65 13.25 -35.00
N GLY A 573 9.92 12.24 -35.48
CA GLY A 573 10.36 10.84 -35.50
C GLY A 573 11.67 10.62 -36.26
N HIS A 574 11.89 11.29 -37.39
CA HIS A 574 13.17 11.20 -38.12
C HIS A 574 14.35 11.76 -37.31
N GLY A 575 14.16 12.91 -36.64
CA GLY A 575 15.19 13.51 -35.78
C GLY A 575 15.53 12.60 -34.61
N ARG A 576 14.52 12.09 -33.91
CA ARG A 576 14.69 11.10 -32.83
C ARG A 576 15.46 9.87 -33.29
N GLY A 577 15.11 9.32 -34.46
CA GLY A 577 15.78 8.14 -35.02
C GLY A 577 17.28 8.35 -35.21
N VAL A 578 17.68 9.53 -35.68
CA VAL A 578 19.10 9.90 -35.82
C VAL A 578 19.80 10.06 -34.47
N VAL A 579 19.14 10.68 -33.50
CA VAL A 579 19.68 10.82 -32.13
C VAL A 579 19.93 9.44 -31.51
N LEU A 580 18.94 8.55 -31.55
CA LEU A 580 19.06 7.18 -31.05
C LEU A 580 20.18 6.41 -31.73
N LEU A 581 20.30 6.54 -33.06
CA LEU A 581 21.38 5.91 -33.82
C LEU A 581 22.76 6.42 -33.40
N ALA A 582 22.93 7.74 -33.27
CA ALA A 582 24.20 8.34 -32.86
C ALA A 582 24.63 7.90 -31.46
N LEU A 583 23.69 7.85 -30.51
CA LEU A 583 23.93 7.38 -29.15
C LEU A 583 24.30 5.90 -29.11
N ALA A 584 23.59 5.06 -29.87
CA ALA A 584 23.88 3.64 -29.96
C ALA A 584 25.25 3.37 -30.60
N GLN A 585 25.62 4.12 -31.65
CA GLN A 585 26.95 4.03 -32.28
C GLN A 585 28.08 4.45 -31.32
N ALA A 586 27.80 5.34 -30.38
CA ALA A 586 28.74 5.73 -29.33
C ALA A 586 28.80 4.76 -28.14
N GLY A 587 27.99 3.69 -28.14
CA GLY A 587 27.94 2.70 -27.06
C GLY A 587 27.28 3.20 -25.77
N LEU A 588 26.46 4.26 -25.85
CA LEU A 588 25.79 4.84 -24.68
C LEU A 588 24.52 4.07 -24.32
N ALA A 589 24.31 3.87 -23.03
CA ALA A 589 23.01 3.41 -22.52
C ALA A 589 21.99 4.56 -22.67
N VAL A 590 20.90 4.28 -23.38
CA VAL A 590 19.83 5.27 -23.65
C VAL A 590 18.61 4.96 -22.80
N TYR A 591 18.08 5.97 -22.13
CA TYR A 591 16.92 5.90 -21.25
C TYR A 591 15.82 6.84 -21.75
N GLU A 592 14.57 6.40 -21.63
CA GLU A 592 13.41 7.14 -22.12
C GLU A 592 12.48 7.51 -20.96
N TYR A 593 11.98 8.74 -20.95
CA TYR A 593 11.12 9.27 -19.88
C TYR A 593 9.91 9.99 -20.44
N THR A 594 8.72 9.69 -19.94
CA THR A 594 7.50 10.43 -20.28
C THR A 594 7.55 11.86 -19.74
N PRO A 595 6.85 12.84 -20.37
CA PRO A 595 6.73 14.19 -19.83
C PRO A 595 6.23 14.24 -18.38
N LEU A 596 5.38 13.27 -18.00
CA LEU A 596 4.87 13.14 -16.63
C LEU A 596 5.99 12.76 -15.64
N GLN A 597 6.84 11.79 -15.98
CA GLN A 597 7.99 11.40 -15.17
C GLN A 597 8.99 12.55 -15.01
N VAL A 598 9.23 13.31 -16.08
CA VAL A 598 10.10 14.48 -16.06
C VAL A 598 9.57 15.54 -15.10
N LYS A 599 8.29 15.90 -15.22
CA LYS A 599 7.64 16.89 -14.32
C LYS A 599 7.62 16.45 -12.87
N GLN A 600 7.32 15.17 -12.63
CA GLN A 600 7.31 14.58 -11.29
C GLN A 600 8.71 14.64 -10.65
N ALA A 601 9.76 14.31 -11.40
CA ALA A 601 11.13 14.31 -10.89
C ALA A 601 11.64 15.75 -10.63
N VAL A 602 11.37 16.69 -11.53
CA VAL A 602 11.94 18.04 -11.43
C VAL A 602 11.15 18.93 -10.46
N ALA A 603 9.83 18.91 -10.51
CA ALA A 603 8.97 19.81 -9.74
C ALA A 603 8.23 19.13 -8.58
N GLY A 604 8.44 17.83 -8.36
CA GLY A 604 7.72 17.04 -7.37
C GLY A 604 6.25 16.77 -7.73
N TYR A 605 5.78 17.26 -8.89
CA TYR A 605 4.38 17.25 -9.29
C TYR A 605 4.21 17.05 -10.80
N GLY A 606 3.61 15.94 -11.21
CA GLY A 606 3.50 15.52 -12.61
C GLY A 606 2.69 16.46 -13.51
N ARG A 607 1.83 17.31 -12.95
CA ARG A 607 1.06 18.32 -13.71
C ARG A 607 1.66 19.73 -13.66
N ALA A 608 2.92 19.87 -13.24
CA ALA A 608 3.62 21.15 -13.23
C ALA A 608 3.56 21.84 -14.61
N SER A 609 3.40 23.16 -14.60
CA SER A 609 3.49 24.01 -15.79
C SER A 609 4.92 24.07 -16.31
N LYS A 610 5.11 24.51 -17.55
CA LYS A 610 6.44 24.60 -18.16
C LYS A 610 7.32 25.62 -17.42
N GLU A 611 6.71 26.72 -17.00
CA GLU A 611 7.35 27.79 -16.22
C GLU A 611 7.77 27.28 -14.84
N GLN A 612 6.93 26.46 -14.18
CA GLN A 612 7.27 25.84 -12.90
C GLN A 612 8.47 24.89 -13.04
N VAL A 613 8.50 24.08 -14.11
CA VAL A 613 9.65 23.20 -14.38
C VAL A 613 10.90 24.03 -14.64
N GLN A 614 10.83 25.10 -15.44
CA GLN A 614 11.96 26.00 -15.71
C GLN A 614 12.48 26.69 -14.45
N GLU A 615 11.59 27.18 -13.59
CA GLU A 615 11.97 27.79 -12.32
C GLU A 615 12.60 26.78 -11.36
N MET A 616 12.05 25.56 -11.32
CA MET A 616 12.66 24.47 -10.55
C MET A 616 14.03 24.09 -11.09
N ILE A 617 14.23 24.05 -12.41
CA ILE A 617 15.56 23.84 -13.01
C ILE A 617 16.52 24.94 -12.56
N ARG A 618 16.11 26.22 -12.62
CA ARG A 618 16.91 27.35 -12.17
C ARG A 618 17.33 27.21 -10.70
N LEU A 619 16.37 26.85 -9.83
CA LEU A 619 16.61 26.67 -8.39
C LEU A 619 17.48 25.45 -8.09
N LEU A 620 17.13 24.28 -8.65
CA LEU A 620 17.85 23.02 -8.45
C LEU A 620 19.29 23.12 -8.95
N LEU A 621 19.51 23.85 -10.05
CA LEU A 621 20.83 24.01 -10.66
C LEU A 621 21.58 25.25 -10.20
N SER A 622 20.97 26.07 -9.33
CA SER A 622 21.52 27.36 -8.87
C SER A 622 21.95 28.26 -10.04
N LEU A 623 21.12 28.37 -11.07
CA LEU A 623 21.36 29.21 -12.25
C LEU A 623 20.82 30.63 -12.03
N ASP A 624 21.47 31.63 -12.63
CA ASP A 624 21.00 33.02 -12.62
C ASP A 624 19.69 33.18 -13.41
N ALA A 625 19.48 32.36 -14.44
CA ALA A 625 18.27 32.30 -15.26
C ALA A 625 18.01 30.88 -15.76
N ALA A 626 16.76 30.57 -16.13
CA ALA A 626 16.42 29.29 -16.74
C ALA A 626 17.15 29.09 -18.08
N PRO A 627 17.55 27.86 -18.44
CA PRO A 627 18.19 27.57 -19.73
C PRO A 627 17.34 28.05 -20.91
N GLN A 628 17.99 28.62 -21.92
CA GLN A 628 17.36 29.09 -23.15
C GLN A 628 18.05 28.47 -24.38
N PRO A 629 17.32 28.16 -25.46
CA PRO A 629 15.86 28.27 -25.63
C PRO A 629 15.09 27.24 -24.80
N ASP A 630 13.76 27.34 -24.78
CA ASP A 630 12.83 26.41 -24.12
C ASP A 630 13.19 24.92 -24.27
N ASP A 631 13.56 24.48 -25.47
CA ASP A 631 13.93 23.09 -25.75
C ASP A 631 15.19 22.65 -24.96
N ALA A 632 16.08 23.58 -24.63
CA ALA A 632 17.25 23.31 -23.80
C ALA A 632 16.86 23.10 -22.33
N ALA A 633 15.86 23.84 -21.83
CA ALA A 633 15.31 23.61 -20.50
C ALA A 633 14.61 22.25 -20.41
N ASP A 634 13.85 21.86 -21.43
CA ASP A 634 13.20 20.55 -21.52
C ASP A 634 14.24 19.42 -21.52
N ALA A 635 15.34 19.55 -22.27
CA ALA A 635 16.44 18.59 -22.27
C ALA A 635 17.15 18.47 -20.90
N VAL A 636 17.35 19.60 -20.21
CA VAL A 636 17.91 19.62 -18.84
C VAL A 636 16.95 18.95 -17.85
N ALA A 637 15.64 19.15 -18.01
CA ALA A 637 14.62 18.48 -17.20
C ALA A 637 14.70 16.95 -17.33
N VAL A 638 14.84 16.45 -18.57
CA VAL A 638 15.00 15.02 -18.86
C VAL A 638 16.28 14.46 -18.25
N ALA A 639 17.39 15.21 -18.33
CA ALA A 639 18.65 14.80 -17.71
C ALA A 639 18.54 14.73 -16.18
N LEU A 640 17.90 15.72 -15.54
CA LEU A 640 17.62 15.71 -14.09
C LEU A 640 16.73 14.54 -13.69
N CYS A 641 15.69 14.26 -14.49
CA CYS A 641 14.81 13.10 -14.29
C CYS A 641 15.61 11.80 -14.29
N HIS A 642 16.53 11.65 -15.25
CA HIS A 642 17.40 10.49 -15.33
C HIS A 642 18.32 10.35 -14.12
N LEU A 643 19.00 11.43 -13.71
CA LEU A 643 19.90 11.41 -12.56
C LEU A 643 19.20 10.99 -11.26
N GLN A 644 17.98 11.50 -11.03
CA GLN A 644 17.19 11.13 -9.86
C GLN A 644 16.69 9.68 -9.94
N SER A 645 16.25 9.24 -11.12
CA SER A 645 15.72 7.88 -11.34
C SER A 645 16.81 6.80 -11.31
N ALA A 646 17.98 7.08 -11.88
CA ALA A 646 19.11 6.16 -11.94
C ALA A 646 19.68 5.86 -10.55
N ARG A 647 19.74 6.87 -9.66
CA ARG A 647 20.12 6.69 -8.26
C ARG A 647 19.16 5.75 -7.53
N PHE A 648 17.85 5.90 -7.75
CA PHE A 648 16.83 5.05 -7.15
C PHE A 648 16.93 3.59 -7.65
N ASN A 649 17.11 3.39 -8.95
CA ASN A 649 17.26 2.07 -9.55
C ASN A 649 18.57 1.36 -9.14
N ALA A 650 19.67 2.10 -9.00
CA ALA A 650 20.95 1.54 -8.53
C ALA A 650 20.88 1.10 -7.06
N LEU A 651 20.18 1.85 -6.20
CA LEU A 651 19.92 1.46 -4.82
C LEU A 651 19.07 0.19 -4.73
N ILE A 652 18.05 0.06 -5.58
CA ILE A 652 17.22 -1.16 -5.68
C ILE A 652 18.03 -2.35 -6.19
N ALA A 653 18.88 -2.16 -7.19
CA ALA A 653 19.73 -3.23 -7.74
C ALA A 653 20.80 -3.69 -6.75
N GLY A 654 21.43 -2.76 -6.02
CA GLY A 654 22.39 -3.07 -4.95
C GLY A 654 21.74 -3.83 -3.79
N ALA A 655 20.53 -3.45 -3.39
CA ALA A 655 19.75 -4.18 -2.39
C ALA A 655 19.37 -5.59 -2.83
N ARG A 656 19.17 -5.83 -4.14
CA ARG A 656 18.89 -7.15 -4.72
C ARG A 656 20.13 -8.03 -4.91
N ALA A 657 21.33 -7.46 -4.94
CA ALA A 657 22.59 -8.20 -5.08
C ALA A 657 23.26 -8.50 -3.73
N ALA A 658 22.87 -7.78 -2.66
CA ALA A 658 23.35 -7.97 -1.29
C ALA A 658 22.43 -8.85 -0.42
N GLY A 659 21.26 -9.23 -0.94
CA GLY A 659 20.40 -10.30 -0.39
C GLY A 659 20.49 -11.53 -1.27
#